data_AF-A0A061EK97-F1
#
_entry.id   AF-A0A061EK97-F1
#
_cell.length_a   1.000
_cell.length_b   1.000
_cell.length_c   1.000
_cell.angle_alpha   90.00
_cell.angle_beta   90.00
_cell.angle_gamma   90.00
#
_symmetry.space_group_name_H-M   'P 1'
#
loop_
_entity.id
_entity.type
_entity.pdbx_description
1 polymer ?
#
loop_
_entity_poly.entity_id
_entity_poly.type
_entity_poly.pdbx_seq_one_letter_code
_entity_poly.pdbx_strand_id
1 'polypeptide(L)'
;MESVSVSLHVVMFLSVILSLTFVDGAIPTTLDGPFKPVTVLLDKSFRGHAVDLPDTDPRVQRPVKGWQPEQIKVSLSTNYDSVWISWITGEFQIGDDVKPLDPESVASVVRYGMLRFPLTHRAMGHSLVYSQLYPFQGLRNYTSGIIHHVRLSGLKPDTLYFYQCGDPSIPAMSDVYYFRTMPVSCPWSYPARIGVVGDLGLTYNTTSTIGHLMRNDPDLVLLVGDASYANLYLTNGTGADCYSCSFTNSPIHETYQPRWDYWGRYMQRLVSKVPIMMIEGNHEIEEQVGKQTFAAYSARFAFPSEESGSSSTFYYSFNAGGIHFVMLGGYTNYNKSGDQYRWLQKNLAKVDRNVTPWLVATWHPPWYSTYAAHYREAECMRVAMEELLYKYGVDIVFNGHVHAYERSNRVYNYSLDPCGPVHIAIGDGGNREKMAITHADEPGNCPKPSTTPDKFMGGFCAFNFTSGPAAGKFCWDRQPDYSAYRESSFGHGILEVKNETHALWTWYRNQDAYGTTGDVVYIVRQPDRCPVEPEHRPCLFVCFPSPTVPWSQVSTVINLFSFFFVHANKNPAMVLAMVFINGPLHCLILLSLMFVVNGDIPTTLEGPFKPVTVPVNTSIIGNMTSLPYNDTSLQRPTLDFQPEQISVSLSSNCSSVWISWVTGEFQFGDDIKPLDPQSVASVVQYGTFNSSRNNQATGNSLVYSQQYPYEGLKSYTSGIIHCVLVTGLDPDTLYEYQCGDPSIPAMSDVHYFRTMPSQPGDYPNRIAVVGDLGLTYNTSTTINHMLANHPDLALLVGDLSFADLYLTNGTLSDCSSCSFPETPFQETYQPRWDYWGRFMQILTASVPTMVIEGDHEIEKQADNQTFTAYSSRFAFPCEESGSSSTLYYSFNAGGIHFVMLGAYVSYDKSSDQYNWLERDLSNVNRSVTPWLVAAWHPPWYSTYKEHYREAECMRVEMEDLLYEYGVDLVFNGHVNAYERSNRVYNYTLDPCGPVYITVGSGGNEKNLTLAHAEEPGNCPDPSTTPDRFMGGFCAFNFTSGQATGNFCWNEQPDYSAYRDTSFGYGILEVQHTVKNETHALWTWYRNQDRYYESGDVIYIVREPDRCPVETKVIKLLTAESLEVSDSFKEKRTD
;
A
#
# COMPACT_ATOMS: atom_id res chain seq x y z
N MET A 1 -46.83 34.04 49.44
CA MET A 1 -46.47 34.74 48.19
C MET A 1 -45.02 35.15 48.36
N GLU A 2 -44.09 34.34 47.86
CA GLU A 2 -43.65 34.25 46.44
C GLU A 2 -42.43 35.17 46.23
N SER A 3 -41.44 34.86 45.41
CA SER A 3 -41.00 33.61 44.75
C SER A 3 -39.58 33.90 44.19
N VAL A 4 -38.54 33.10 44.46
CA VAL A 4 -38.08 31.85 43.80
C VAL A 4 -36.73 32.06 43.08
N SER A 5 -35.77 31.20 43.42
CA SER A 5 -34.59 30.75 42.66
C SER A 5 -33.56 31.77 42.13
N VAL A 6 -32.51 31.98 42.94
CA VAL A 6 -31.14 32.21 42.44
C VAL A 6 -30.19 31.23 43.14
N SER A 7 -30.27 29.94 42.77
CA SER A 7 -29.22 28.95 43.04
C SER A 7 -29.43 27.66 42.23
N LEU A 8 -28.93 27.63 40.99
CA LEU A 8 -28.80 26.38 40.21
C LEU A 8 -27.68 26.39 39.15
N HIS A 9 -27.07 27.53 38.85
CA HIS A 9 -26.07 27.66 37.77
C HIS A 9 -24.60 27.44 38.22
N VAL A 10 -24.33 27.39 39.53
CA VAL A 10 -22.96 27.21 40.06
C VAL A 10 -22.60 25.72 40.25
N VAL A 11 -23.58 24.82 40.25
CA VAL A 11 -23.34 23.37 40.48
C VAL A 11 -23.14 22.59 39.17
N MET A 12 -23.67 23.06 38.03
CA MET A 12 -23.43 22.41 36.73
C MET A 12 -22.04 22.70 36.12
N PHE A 13 -21.40 23.83 36.47
CA PHE A 13 -20.12 24.20 35.86
C PHE A 13 -18.91 23.45 36.45
N LEU A 14 -19.07 22.79 37.60
CA LEU A 14 -18.03 22.02 38.29
C LEU A 14 -18.10 20.50 38.04
N SER A 15 -19.19 20.00 37.47
CA SER A 15 -19.34 18.58 37.09
C SER A 15 -18.92 18.27 35.66
N VAL A 16 -18.84 19.28 34.78
CA VAL A 16 -18.36 19.12 33.38
C VAL A 16 -16.83 19.20 33.27
N ILE A 17 -16.16 19.83 34.25
CA ILE A 17 -14.69 20.00 34.27
C ILE A 17 -13.96 18.73 34.77
N LEU A 18 -14.69 17.70 35.24
CA LEU A 18 -14.13 16.49 35.83
C LEU A 18 -14.24 15.22 34.95
N SER A 19 -14.60 15.38 33.67
CA SER A 19 -14.55 14.31 32.66
C SER A 19 -13.71 14.67 31.42
N LEU A 20 -13.02 15.81 31.42
CA LEU A 20 -11.96 16.13 30.46
C LEU A 20 -10.62 15.57 30.95
N THR A 21 -10.56 14.24 31.12
CA THR A 21 -9.29 13.53 31.04
C THR A 21 -8.87 13.53 29.58
N PHE A 22 -7.86 14.31 29.25
CA PHE A 22 -7.06 14.09 28.04
C PHE A 22 -6.67 12.62 28.00
N VAL A 23 -6.97 11.94 26.89
CA VAL A 23 -6.37 10.66 26.54
C VAL A 23 -5.67 10.90 25.21
N ASP A 24 -4.34 10.97 25.24
CA ASP A 24 -3.51 10.77 24.05
C ASP A 24 -3.93 9.43 23.44
N GLY A 25 -4.56 9.49 22.26
CA GLY A 25 -5.31 8.38 21.67
C GLY A 25 -4.44 7.31 21.01
N ALA A 26 -3.50 6.73 21.75
CA ALA A 26 -2.75 5.56 21.29
C ALA A 26 -3.71 4.40 20.96
N ILE A 27 -3.43 3.66 19.88
CA ILE A 27 -4.22 2.48 19.49
C ILE A 27 -4.20 1.48 20.66
N PRO A 28 -5.37 1.02 21.16
CA PRO A 28 -5.44 0.15 22.33
C PRO A 28 -4.75 -1.19 22.05
N THR A 29 -4.08 -1.76 23.06
CA THR A 29 -3.44 -3.07 22.95
C THR A 29 -4.13 -4.10 23.84
N THR A 30 -4.16 -5.38 23.42
CA THR A 30 -4.67 -6.47 24.27
C THR A 30 -3.87 -6.67 25.56
N LEU A 31 -2.71 -6.00 25.73
CA LEU A 31 -2.01 -5.89 27.01
C LEU A 31 -2.78 -5.05 28.04
N ASP A 32 -3.56 -4.06 27.59
CA ASP A 32 -4.42 -3.22 28.42
C ASP A 32 -5.77 -3.90 28.73
N GLY A 33 -6.04 -5.03 28.05
CA GLY A 33 -7.27 -5.79 28.18
C GLY A 33 -7.42 -6.47 29.56
N PRO A 34 -8.65 -6.84 29.95
CA PRO A 34 -9.88 -6.82 29.15
C PRO A 34 -10.48 -5.42 29.01
N PHE A 35 -10.86 -5.06 27.78
CA PHE A 35 -11.59 -3.83 27.47
C PHE A 35 -13.00 -3.88 28.05
N LYS A 36 -13.55 -2.70 28.39
CA LYS A 36 -14.97 -2.60 28.74
C LYS A 36 -15.82 -2.86 27.49
N PRO A 37 -16.90 -3.64 27.58
CA PRO A 37 -17.76 -3.91 26.43
C PRO A 37 -18.34 -2.65 25.78
N VAL A 38 -18.23 -2.56 24.45
CA VAL A 38 -18.80 -1.51 23.61
C VAL A 38 -19.83 -2.13 22.67
N THR A 39 -21.03 -1.56 22.65
CA THR A 39 -22.05 -1.80 21.61
C THR A 39 -22.23 -0.49 20.86
N VAL A 40 -21.98 -0.49 19.55
CA VAL A 40 -22.25 0.69 18.71
C VAL A 40 -23.75 0.80 18.49
N LEU A 41 -24.29 2.02 18.60
CA LEU A 41 -25.71 2.27 18.36
C LEU A 41 -26.01 2.07 16.87
N LEU A 42 -26.97 1.19 16.55
CA LEU A 42 -27.44 0.99 15.19
C LEU A 42 -27.88 2.32 14.54
N ASP A 43 -27.18 2.74 13.49
CA ASP A 43 -27.70 3.76 12.60
C ASP A 43 -28.85 3.18 11.74
N LYS A 44 -30.01 3.84 11.82
CA LYS A 44 -31.23 3.46 11.12
C LYS A 44 -31.36 4.17 9.76
N SER A 45 -30.43 5.05 9.41
CA SER A 45 -30.41 5.79 8.13
C SER A 45 -30.00 4.88 6.96
N PHE A 46 -28.98 4.03 7.15
CA PHE A 46 -28.48 3.05 6.17
C PHE A 46 -29.37 1.81 6.00
N ARG A 47 -30.66 1.91 6.31
CA ARG A 47 -31.55 0.76 6.45
C ARG A 47 -32.23 0.38 5.13
N GLY A 48 -31.70 -0.65 4.47
CA GLY A 48 -32.31 -1.35 3.35
C GLY A 48 -31.98 -2.85 3.38
N HIS A 49 -32.65 -3.63 2.54
CA HIS A 49 -32.18 -4.99 2.20
C HIS A 49 -31.07 -4.86 1.16
N ALA A 50 -29.97 -5.60 1.32
CA ALA A 50 -28.90 -5.58 0.32
C ALA A 50 -29.39 -6.24 -0.97
N VAL A 51 -29.28 -5.51 -2.09
CA VAL A 51 -29.86 -5.95 -3.37
C VAL A 51 -28.81 -6.72 -4.16
N ASP A 52 -29.11 -7.99 -4.46
CA ASP A 52 -28.30 -8.83 -5.33
C ASP A 52 -28.04 -8.17 -6.70
N LEU A 53 -26.79 -8.27 -7.20
CA LEU A 53 -26.47 -7.89 -8.57
C LEU A 53 -27.30 -8.73 -9.56
N PRO A 54 -27.93 -8.11 -10.56
CA PRO A 54 -28.69 -8.83 -11.57
C PRO A 54 -27.75 -9.61 -12.50
N ASP A 55 -28.29 -10.64 -13.16
CA ASP A 55 -27.58 -11.38 -14.23
C ASP A 55 -27.27 -10.51 -15.47
N THR A 56 -27.92 -9.36 -15.58
CA THR A 56 -27.64 -8.32 -16.58
C THR A 56 -26.44 -7.42 -16.25
N ASP A 57 -25.85 -7.51 -15.05
CA ASP A 57 -24.66 -6.72 -14.70
C ASP A 57 -23.44 -7.17 -15.55
N PRO A 58 -22.75 -6.26 -16.25
CA PRO A 58 -21.64 -6.62 -17.13
C PRO A 58 -20.48 -7.30 -16.41
N ARG A 59 -20.37 -7.16 -15.09
CA ARG A 59 -19.32 -7.78 -14.25
C ARG A 59 -19.59 -9.26 -13.94
N VAL A 60 -20.84 -9.72 -14.10
CA VAL A 60 -21.24 -11.13 -13.89
C VAL A 60 -21.57 -11.86 -15.20
N GLN A 61 -21.78 -11.11 -16.28
CA GLN A 61 -21.87 -11.64 -17.63
C GLN A 61 -20.57 -12.31 -18.06
N ARG A 62 -20.68 -13.23 -19.02
CA ARG A 62 -19.55 -13.99 -19.55
C ARG A 62 -18.70 -13.11 -20.48
N PRO A 63 -17.43 -12.81 -20.16
CA PRO A 63 -16.61 -11.91 -20.98
C PRO A 63 -15.85 -12.63 -22.11
N VAL A 64 -15.81 -13.97 -22.09
CA VAL A 64 -14.97 -14.81 -22.96
C VAL A 64 -15.79 -15.70 -23.91
N LYS A 65 -15.14 -16.27 -24.94
CA LYS A 65 -15.80 -17.12 -25.95
C LYS A 65 -15.26 -18.54 -25.97
N GLY A 66 -16.14 -19.51 -26.26
CA GLY A 66 -15.76 -20.92 -26.39
C GLY A 66 -15.12 -21.48 -25.11
N TRP A 67 -13.91 -22.01 -25.23
CA TRP A 67 -13.14 -22.64 -24.15
C TRP A 67 -12.15 -21.70 -23.44
N GLN A 68 -12.15 -20.41 -23.75
CA GLN A 68 -11.28 -19.45 -23.05
C GLN A 68 -11.54 -19.45 -21.52
N PRO A 69 -10.50 -19.32 -20.68
CA PRO A 69 -10.64 -19.30 -19.23
C PRO A 69 -11.46 -18.14 -18.66
N GLU A 70 -12.32 -18.45 -17.70
CA GLU A 70 -13.02 -17.50 -16.84
C GLU A 70 -12.93 -17.93 -15.36
N GLN A 71 -13.37 -17.07 -14.45
CA GLN A 71 -13.38 -17.31 -12.99
C GLN A 71 -11.98 -17.67 -12.44
N ILE A 72 -10.95 -17.07 -13.04
CA ILE A 72 -9.54 -17.31 -12.77
C ILE A 72 -9.22 -16.87 -11.34
N LYS A 73 -8.58 -17.74 -10.57
CA LYS A 73 -8.19 -17.48 -9.18
C LYS A 73 -6.93 -18.22 -8.74
N VAL A 74 -6.25 -17.64 -7.77
CA VAL A 74 -5.07 -18.18 -7.10
C VAL A 74 -5.43 -18.61 -5.69
N SER A 75 -4.93 -19.76 -5.24
CA SER A 75 -5.02 -20.22 -3.85
C SER A 75 -3.64 -20.71 -3.40
N LEU A 76 -3.31 -20.61 -2.12
CA LEU A 76 -2.03 -21.07 -1.59
C LEU A 76 -1.97 -22.60 -1.52
N SER A 77 -0.76 -23.15 -1.62
CA SER A 77 -0.46 -24.50 -1.10
C SER A 77 -0.18 -24.39 0.41
N THR A 78 0.53 -25.37 1.02
CA THR A 78 0.92 -25.28 2.45
C THR A 78 2.00 -24.26 2.76
N ASN A 79 2.77 -23.81 1.77
CA ASN A 79 3.97 -22.99 1.99
C ASN A 79 4.24 -22.10 0.75
N TYR A 80 5.13 -21.11 0.90
CA TYR A 80 5.41 -20.09 -0.12
C TYR A 80 5.87 -20.63 -1.48
N ASP A 81 6.44 -21.83 -1.51
CA ASP A 81 7.08 -22.42 -2.69
C ASP A 81 6.07 -23.04 -3.66
N SER A 82 4.77 -22.95 -3.35
CA SER A 82 3.72 -23.54 -4.16
C SER A 82 2.38 -22.81 -4.04
N VAL A 83 1.70 -22.65 -5.18
CA VAL A 83 0.31 -22.15 -5.25
C VAL A 83 -0.51 -23.02 -6.20
N TRP A 84 -1.83 -22.89 -6.14
CA TRP A 84 -2.78 -23.42 -7.09
C TRP A 84 -3.35 -22.31 -7.95
N ILE A 85 -3.37 -22.52 -9.27
CA ILE A 85 -4.09 -21.70 -10.23
C ILE A 85 -5.34 -22.48 -10.65
N SER A 86 -6.51 -21.86 -10.52
CA SER A 86 -7.80 -22.47 -10.87
C SER A 86 -8.60 -21.58 -11.82
N TRP A 87 -9.36 -22.19 -12.73
CA TRP A 87 -10.24 -21.48 -13.68
C TRP A 87 -11.34 -22.39 -14.19
N ILE A 88 -12.30 -21.85 -14.93
CA ILE A 88 -13.37 -22.59 -15.61
C ILE A 88 -13.29 -22.35 -17.11
N THR A 89 -13.62 -23.36 -17.92
CA THR A 89 -13.78 -23.24 -19.39
C THR A 89 -15.14 -23.79 -19.84
N GLY A 90 -15.66 -23.25 -20.95
CA GLY A 90 -17.01 -23.56 -21.42
C GLY A 90 -18.11 -22.88 -20.59
N GLU A 91 -19.36 -23.09 -20.99
CA GLU A 91 -20.53 -22.55 -20.30
C GLU A 91 -21.18 -23.59 -19.41
N PHE A 92 -21.69 -23.15 -18.26
CA PHE A 92 -22.60 -23.96 -17.47
C PHE A 92 -23.91 -24.20 -18.23
N GLN A 93 -24.64 -25.25 -17.85
CA GLN A 93 -25.98 -25.52 -18.38
C GLN A 93 -26.97 -25.56 -17.22
N ILE A 94 -28.18 -25.04 -17.45
CA ILE A 94 -29.28 -25.08 -16.49
C ILE A 94 -30.61 -25.40 -17.20
N GLY A 95 -31.36 -26.37 -16.69
CA GLY A 95 -32.58 -26.87 -17.32
C GLY A 95 -32.85 -28.34 -17.01
N ASP A 96 -33.72 -28.98 -17.79
CA ASP A 96 -34.18 -30.34 -17.49
C ASP A 96 -33.22 -31.43 -18.02
N ASP A 97 -32.62 -31.22 -19.21
CA ASP A 97 -31.71 -32.14 -19.92
C ASP A 97 -30.26 -31.60 -19.96
N VAL A 98 -29.69 -31.29 -18.79
CA VAL A 98 -28.29 -30.86 -18.67
C VAL A 98 -27.33 -32.04 -18.93
N LYS A 99 -26.26 -31.80 -19.69
CA LYS A 99 -25.29 -32.82 -20.09
C LYS A 99 -23.90 -32.41 -19.59
N PRO A 100 -23.39 -33.03 -18.51
CA PRO A 100 -22.07 -32.73 -17.98
C PRO A 100 -21.01 -32.80 -19.09
N LEU A 101 -20.15 -31.79 -19.15
CA LEU A 101 -19.06 -31.75 -20.11
C LEU A 101 -18.01 -32.82 -19.75
N ASP A 102 -17.32 -33.34 -20.76
CA ASP A 102 -16.19 -34.24 -20.54
C ASP A 102 -14.98 -33.42 -20.07
N PRO A 103 -14.51 -33.57 -18.82
CA PRO A 103 -13.38 -32.77 -18.31
C PRO A 103 -12.06 -33.10 -19.01
N GLU A 104 -11.93 -34.26 -19.66
CA GLU A 104 -10.71 -34.61 -20.43
C GLU A 104 -10.66 -33.91 -21.80
N SER A 105 -11.74 -33.26 -22.23
CA SER A 105 -11.82 -32.60 -23.55
C SER A 105 -11.07 -31.27 -23.67
N VAL A 106 -10.60 -30.70 -22.55
CA VAL A 106 -9.82 -29.45 -22.50
C VAL A 106 -8.66 -29.59 -21.50
N ALA A 107 -7.43 -29.36 -21.94
CA ALA A 107 -6.24 -29.57 -21.10
C ALA A 107 -6.06 -28.50 -20.00
N SER A 108 -5.69 -28.94 -18.79
CA SER A 108 -5.36 -28.06 -17.67
C SER A 108 -3.88 -27.68 -17.67
N VAL A 109 -3.49 -26.61 -18.39
CA VAL A 109 -2.09 -26.14 -18.48
C VAL A 109 -1.93 -24.74 -17.89
N VAL A 110 -0.83 -24.52 -17.18
CA VAL A 110 -0.36 -23.17 -16.82
C VAL A 110 1.05 -22.97 -17.38
N ARG A 111 1.28 -21.83 -18.04
CA ARG A 111 2.62 -21.30 -18.32
C ARG A 111 2.90 -20.17 -17.34
N TYR A 112 4.09 -20.11 -16.77
CA TYR A 112 4.43 -19.12 -15.76
C TYR A 112 5.92 -18.74 -15.77
N GLY A 113 6.27 -17.62 -15.14
CA GLY A 113 7.65 -17.15 -15.01
C GLY A 113 7.76 -15.87 -14.17
N MET A 114 8.98 -15.53 -13.76
CA MET A 114 9.26 -14.28 -13.03
C MET A 114 9.26 -13.05 -13.97
N LEU A 115 9.42 -13.27 -15.27
CA LEU A 115 9.26 -12.24 -16.31
C LEU A 115 7.88 -12.37 -16.96
N ARG A 116 7.27 -11.24 -17.35
CA ARG A 116 5.98 -11.21 -18.06
C ARG A 116 6.05 -11.97 -19.40
N PHE A 117 7.18 -11.85 -20.09
CA PHE A 117 7.53 -12.67 -21.26
C PHE A 117 9.06 -12.93 -21.27
N PRO A 118 9.52 -14.12 -21.69
CA PRO A 118 8.74 -15.32 -21.97
C PRO A 118 8.33 -16.05 -20.67
N LEU A 119 7.15 -16.68 -20.67
CA LEU A 119 6.72 -17.58 -19.61
C LEU A 119 7.43 -18.94 -19.77
N THR A 120 8.61 -19.06 -19.15
CA THR A 120 9.56 -20.17 -19.35
C THR A 120 9.15 -21.50 -18.70
N HIS A 121 8.36 -21.46 -17.63
CA HIS A 121 7.93 -22.64 -16.90
C HIS A 121 6.55 -23.10 -17.36
N ARG A 122 6.29 -24.41 -17.22
CA ARG A 122 5.01 -25.03 -17.54
C ARG A 122 4.63 -26.03 -16.47
N ALA A 123 3.39 -25.95 -15.99
CA ALA A 123 2.74 -26.95 -15.15
C ALA A 123 1.52 -27.53 -15.87
N MET A 124 1.13 -28.73 -15.46
CA MET A 124 -0.12 -29.38 -15.86
C MET A 124 -0.83 -29.84 -14.59
N GLY A 125 -2.16 -29.84 -14.62
CA GLY A 125 -2.98 -30.31 -13.50
C GLY A 125 -4.14 -31.16 -14.00
N HIS A 126 -5.24 -31.14 -13.25
CA HIS A 126 -6.43 -31.93 -13.54
C HIS A 126 -7.63 -31.02 -13.84
N SER A 127 -8.71 -31.64 -14.30
CA SER A 127 -9.99 -31.01 -14.59
C SER A 127 -11.14 -31.86 -14.08
N LEU A 128 -12.26 -31.23 -13.78
CA LEU A 128 -13.47 -31.88 -13.30
C LEU A 128 -14.73 -31.06 -13.66
N VAL A 129 -15.89 -31.67 -13.51
CA VAL A 129 -17.20 -30.99 -13.58
C VAL A 129 -18.00 -31.39 -12.34
N TYR A 130 -18.90 -30.52 -11.90
CA TYR A 130 -19.92 -30.89 -10.92
C TYR A 130 -21.32 -30.59 -11.46
N SER A 131 -22.31 -31.26 -10.89
CA SER A 131 -23.71 -31.05 -11.17
C SER A 131 -24.48 -30.80 -9.89
N GLN A 132 -25.60 -30.09 -10.02
CA GLN A 132 -26.57 -29.91 -8.97
C GLN A 132 -27.91 -30.45 -9.49
N LEU A 133 -28.32 -31.61 -8.98
CA LEU A 133 -29.40 -32.41 -9.55
C LEU A 133 -30.56 -32.59 -8.55
N TYR A 134 -31.78 -32.35 -9.01
CA TYR A 134 -32.99 -32.36 -8.19
C TYR A 134 -34.01 -33.38 -8.73
N PRO A 135 -34.34 -34.45 -7.98
CA PRO A 135 -35.22 -35.52 -8.44
C PRO A 135 -36.72 -35.18 -8.31
N PHE A 136 -37.09 -33.91 -8.48
CA PHE A 136 -38.44 -33.39 -8.23
C PHE A 136 -38.99 -32.70 -9.48
N GLN A 137 -40.26 -32.96 -9.81
CA GLN A 137 -40.89 -32.39 -11.00
C GLN A 137 -40.98 -30.86 -10.91
N GLY A 138 -40.44 -30.18 -11.92
CA GLY A 138 -40.47 -28.71 -12.04
C GLY A 138 -39.24 -27.99 -11.48
N LEU A 139 -38.34 -28.70 -10.80
CA LEU A 139 -37.02 -28.17 -10.43
C LEU A 139 -36.05 -28.35 -11.60
N ARG A 140 -35.17 -27.35 -11.82
CA ARG A 140 -34.16 -27.40 -12.88
C ARG A 140 -32.85 -27.96 -12.36
N ASN A 141 -32.20 -28.79 -13.18
CA ASN A 141 -30.86 -29.29 -12.93
C ASN A 141 -29.81 -28.28 -13.43
N TYR A 142 -28.59 -28.37 -12.90
CA TYR A 142 -27.43 -27.61 -13.33
C TYR A 142 -26.21 -28.52 -13.53
N THR A 143 -25.34 -28.17 -14.47
CA THR A 143 -23.96 -28.72 -14.55
C THR A 143 -22.98 -27.63 -14.95
N SER A 144 -21.77 -27.69 -14.41
CA SER A 144 -20.77 -26.63 -14.57
C SER A 144 -20.08 -26.64 -15.94
N GLY A 145 -19.39 -25.53 -16.25
CA GLY A 145 -18.24 -25.59 -17.16
C GLY A 145 -17.16 -26.54 -16.61
N ILE A 146 -16.15 -26.84 -17.41
CA ILE A 146 -15.00 -27.65 -16.97
C ILE A 146 -14.17 -26.80 -16.01
N ILE A 147 -14.01 -27.26 -14.77
CA ILE A 147 -13.18 -26.61 -13.74
C ILE A 147 -11.79 -27.23 -13.78
N HIS A 148 -10.76 -26.39 -13.70
CA HIS A 148 -9.36 -26.79 -13.79
C HIS A 148 -8.60 -26.38 -12.54
N HIS A 149 -7.71 -27.24 -12.06
CA HIS A 149 -6.79 -26.96 -10.95
C HIS A 149 -5.37 -27.37 -11.32
N VAL A 150 -4.43 -26.41 -11.31
CA VAL A 150 -3.01 -26.64 -11.61
C VAL A 150 -2.14 -26.13 -10.47
N ARG A 151 -1.39 -27.03 -9.86
CA ARG A 151 -0.41 -26.69 -8.83
C ARG A 151 0.91 -26.26 -9.46
N LEU A 152 1.40 -25.10 -9.05
CA LEU A 152 2.75 -24.60 -9.33
C LEU A 152 3.62 -24.92 -8.11
N SER A 153 4.87 -25.31 -8.33
CA SER A 153 5.80 -25.69 -7.25
C SER A 153 7.23 -25.31 -7.59
N GLY A 154 8.11 -25.24 -6.58
CA GLY A 154 9.47 -24.73 -6.74
C GLY A 154 9.49 -23.21 -6.96
N LEU A 155 8.47 -22.51 -6.49
CA LEU A 155 8.40 -21.06 -6.51
C LEU A 155 9.31 -20.47 -5.44
N LYS A 156 9.79 -19.24 -5.67
CA LYS A 156 10.55 -18.49 -4.67
C LYS A 156 9.60 -17.75 -3.69
N PRO A 157 10.02 -17.58 -2.41
CA PRO A 157 9.31 -16.71 -1.48
C PRO A 157 9.39 -15.28 -2.01
N ASP A 158 8.34 -14.52 -1.77
CA ASP A 158 8.18 -13.11 -2.14
C ASP A 158 8.73 -12.60 -3.51
N THR A 159 8.98 -13.41 -4.57
CA THR A 159 9.68 -12.92 -5.80
C THR A 159 8.79 -12.24 -6.87
N LEU A 160 8.16 -12.94 -7.82
CA LEU A 160 7.02 -12.50 -8.69
C LEU A 160 6.67 -13.63 -9.66
N TYR A 161 5.38 -13.84 -9.99
CA TYR A 161 5.01 -14.82 -11.01
C TYR A 161 3.88 -14.34 -11.91
N PHE A 162 4.24 -14.05 -13.16
CA PHE A 162 3.31 -13.91 -14.27
C PHE A 162 2.86 -15.29 -14.75
N TYR A 163 1.61 -15.42 -15.18
CA TYR A 163 1.07 -16.68 -15.65
C TYR A 163 -0.03 -16.53 -16.71
N GLN A 164 -0.18 -17.56 -17.54
CA GLN A 164 -1.36 -17.81 -18.37
C GLN A 164 -1.87 -19.22 -18.09
N CYS A 165 -3.19 -19.37 -17.96
CA CYS A 165 -3.85 -20.67 -17.81
C CYS A 165 -4.66 -21.03 -19.06
N GLY A 166 -5.07 -22.29 -19.19
CA GLY A 166 -5.95 -22.78 -20.25
C GLY A 166 -5.36 -23.97 -21.02
N ASP A 167 -5.81 -24.14 -22.26
CA ASP A 167 -5.33 -25.21 -23.15
C ASP A 167 -4.58 -24.60 -24.35
N PRO A 168 -3.26 -24.85 -24.49
CA PRO A 168 -2.46 -24.32 -25.60
C PRO A 168 -2.58 -25.14 -26.91
N SER A 169 -3.35 -26.23 -26.93
CA SER A 169 -3.62 -27.01 -28.15
C SER A 169 -4.77 -26.44 -28.99
N ILE A 170 -5.57 -25.57 -28.38
CA ILE A 170 -6.68 -24.82 -28.97
C ILE A 170 -6.50 -23.32 -28.67
N PRO A 171 -7.23 -22.37 -29.30
CA PRO A 171 -7.13 -20.95 -28.99
C PRO A 171 -7.85 -20.60 -27.66
N ALA A 172 -7.41 -21.19 -26.55
CA ALA A 172 -8.06 -21.15 -25.25
C ALA A 172 -7.07 -20.93 -24.09
N MET A 173 -6.06 -20.09 -24.31
CA MET A 173 -5.23 -19.54 -23.23
C MET A 173 -5.83 -18.21 -22.73
N SER A 174 -5.64 -17.91 -21.43
CA SER A 174 -5.98 -16.63 -20.83
C SER A 174 -5.04 -15.51 -21.28
N ASP A 175 -5.42 -14.26 -20.97
CA ASP A 175 -4.46 -13.16 -20.85
C ASP A 175 -3.38 -13.46 -19.78
N VAL A 176 -2.31 -12.66 -19.76
CA VAL A 176 -1.26 -12.78 -18.73
C VAL A 176 -1.72 -12.12 -17.43
N TYR A 177 -1.91 -12.93 -16.40
CA TYR A 177 -2.13 -12.51 -15.01
C TYR A 177 -0.81 -12.54 -14.23
N TYR A 178 -0.80 -12.08 -12.99
CA TYR A 178 0.35 -12.14 -12.09
C TYR A 178 -0.13 -12.42 -10.66
N PHE A 179 0.71 -13.00 -9.81
CA PHE A 179 0.42 -13.16 -8.38
C PHE A 179 1.65 -13.01 -7.48
N ARG A 180 1.38 -12.69 -6.22
CA ARG A 180 2.37 -12.60 -5.15
C ARG A 180 2.45 -13.93 -4.38
N THR A 181 3.56 -14.66 -4.49
CA THR A 181 3.89 -15.76 -3.55
C THR A 181 4.09 -15.18 -2.15
N MET A 182 3.66 -15.92 -1.12
CA MET A 182 3.85 -15.54 0.28
C MET A 182 5.33 -15.39 0.66
N PRO A 183 5.64 -14.64 1.74
CA PRO A 183 6.97 -14.63 2.34
C PRO A 183 7.37 -15.98 2.95
N VAL A 184 8.67 -16.14 3.17
CA VAL A 184 9.27 -17.30 3.84
C VAL A 184 8.78 -17.43 5.28
N SER A 185 8.54 -18.66 5.76
CA SER A 185 8.23 -18.87 7.18
C SER A 185 9.43 -18.62 8.07
N CYS A 186 9.45 -17.46 8.72
CA CYS A 186 10.35 -17.10 9.81
C CYS A 186 9.68 -16.03 10.71
N PRO A 187 10.17 -15.80 11.95
CA PRO A 187 9.48 -14.97 12.94
C PRO A 187 9.55 -13.45 12.69
N TRP A 188 10.15 -13.02 11.57
CA TRP A 188 10.28 -11.62 11.17
C TRP A 188 9.84 -11.36 9.72
N SER A 189 9.20 -12.32 9.04
CA SER A 189 8.72 -12.15 7.66
C SER A 189 7.24 -12.49 7.59
N TYR A 190 6.44 -11.53 7.13
CA TYR A 190 4.97 -11.56 7.19
C TYR A 190 4.40 -10.96 5.90
N PRO A 191 3.24 -11.42 5.39
CA PRO A 191 2.48 -10.64 4.42
C PRO A 191 2.14 -9.29 5.07
N ALA A 192 2.21 -8.20 4.31
CA ALA A 192 1.98 -6.87 4.84
C ALA A 192 0.53 -6.69 5.28
N ARG A 193 -0.42 -7.20 4.48
CA ARG A 193 -1.86 -7.10 4.74
C ARG A 193 -2.59 -8.39 4.40
N ILE A 194 -3.35 -8.92 5.36
CA ILE A 194 -4.25 -10.05 5.16
C ILE A 194 -5.69 -9.54 5.26
N GLY A 195 -6.42 -9.60 4.16
CA GLY A 195 -7.84 -9.31 4.10
C GLY A 195 -8.68 -10.43 4.68
N VAL A 196 -9.67 -10.11 5.49
CA VAL A 196 -10.62 -11.07 6.06
C VAL A 196 -12.05 -10.60 5.80
N VAL A 197 -12.87 -11.51 5.27
CA VAL A 197 -14.31 -11.32 4.99
C VAL A 197 -15.03 -12.66 5.17
N GLY A 198 -16.27 -12.64 5.67
CA GLY A 198 -17.21 -13.76 5.57
C GLY A 198 -18.47 -13.33 4.81
N ASP A 199 -19.33 -14.29 4.45
CA ASP A 199 -20.77 -14.01 4.28
C ASP A 199 -21.06 -12.94 3.21
N LEU A 200 -20.31 -13.00 2.10
CA LEU A 200 -20.25 -11.97 1.08
C LEU A 200 -21.56 -11.84 0.30
N GLY A 201 -22.11 -12.96 -0.17
CA GLY A 201 -23.14 -12.96 -1.21
C GLY A 201 -22.65 -12.27 -2.50
N LEU A 202 -23.58 -11.69 -3.26
CA LEU A 202 -23.25 -10.93 -4.46
C LEU A 202 -24.25 -9.80 -4.69
N THR A 203 -24.23 -8.83 -3.77
CA THR A 203 -25.07 -7.63 -3.75
C THR A 203 -24.26 -6.36 -4.07
N TYR A 204 -24.93 -5.22 -4.23
CA TYR A 204 -24.23 -3.93 -4.28
C TYR A 204 -23.42 -3.65 -3.01
N ASN A 205 -23.87 -4.07 -1.83
CA ASN A 205 -23.12 -3.95 -0.58
C ASN A 205 -21.86 -4.82 -0.61
N THR A 206 -21.93 -6.05 -1.13
CA THR A 206 -20.74 -6.87 -1.43
C THR A 206 -19.76 -6.14 -2.34
N THR A 207 -20.26 -5.35 -3.32
CA THR A 207 -19.36 -4.56 -4.17
C THR A 207 -18.68 -3.40 -3.45
N SER A 208 -19.30 -2.86 -2.39
CA SER A 208 -18.66 -1.93 -1.47
C SER A 208 -17.58 -2.64 -0.66
N THR A 209 -17.91 -3.76 -0.01
CA THR A 209 -16.97 -4.58 0.79
C THR A 209 -15.71 -4.92 0.00
N ILE A 210 -15.86 -5.49 -1.19
CA ILE A 210 -14.74 -5.86 -2.06
C ILE A 210 -14.04 -4.63 -2.64
N GLY A 211 -14.75 -3.52 -2.86
CA GLY A 211 -14.14 -2.24 -3.27
C GLY A 211 -13.24 -1.63 -2.17
N HIS A 212 -13.68 -1.67 -0.91
CA HIS A 212 -12.89 -1.24 0.25
C HIS A 212 -11.71 -2.18 0.47
N LEU A 213 -11.94 -3.50 0.39
CA LEU A 213 -10.88 -4.51 0.50
C LEU A 213 -9.79 -4.33 -0.57
N MET A 214 -10.17 -4.14 -1.84
CA MET A 214 -9.22 -3.93 -2.93
C MET A 214 -8.36 -2.66 -2.75
N ARG A 215 -8.91 -1.59 -2.17
CA ARG A 215 -8.16 -0.35 -1.89
C ARG A 215 -7.16 -0.48 -0.73
N ASN A 216 -7.34 -1.49 0.13
CA ASN A 216 -6.38 -1.81 1.18
C ASN A 216 -5.22 -2.70 0.67
N ASP A 217 -5.21 -3.10 -0.61
CA ASP A 217 -4.15 -3.91 -1.25
C ASP A 217 -3.66 -5.13 -0.43
N PRO A 218 -4.53 -6.14 -0.20
CA PRO A 218 -4.18 -7.34 0.56
C PRO A 218 -3.26 -8.28 -0.23
N ASP A 219 -2.26 -8.86 0.43
CA ASP A 219 -1.42 -9.94 -0.11
C ASP A 219 -2.14 -11.30 -0.11
N LEU A 220 -3.14 -11.45 0.75
CA LEU A 220 -3.89 -12.68 0.99
C LEU A 220 -5.33 -12.32 1.39
N VAL A 221 -6.31 -13.06 0.88
CA VAL A 221 -7.72 -12.97 1.32
C VAL A 221 -8.17 -14.26 1.98
N LEU A 222 -8.71 -14.16 3.19
CA LEU A 222 -9.44 -15.21 3.87
C LEU A 222 -10.94 -15.00 3.67
N LEU A 223 -11.63 -16.01 3.13
CA LEU A 223 -13.08 -16.05 2.98
C LEU A 223 -13.69 -17.05 3.97
N VAL A 224 -14.38 -16.52 4.98
CA VAL A 224 -14.84 -17.28 6.15
C VAL A 224 -16.25 -17.86 5.93
N GLY A 225 -16.42 -18.64 4.87
CA GLY A 225 -17.70 -19.28 4.49
C GLY A 225 -18.72 -18.35 3.85
N ASP A 226 -19.82 -18.95 3.40
CA ASP A 226 -21.00 -18.32 2.81
C ASP A 226 -20.67 -17.35 1.67
N ALA A 227 -20.16 -17.90 0.57
CA ALA A 227 -19.61 -17.11 -0.53
C ALA A 227 -20.70 -16.49 -1.42
N SER A 228 -21.56 -17.32 -2.03
CA SER A 228 -22.43 -16.89 -3.15
C SER A 228 -23.93 -16.78 -2.83
N TYR A 229 -24.37 -17.40 -1.73
CA TYR A 229 -25.80 -17.52 -1.35
C TYR A 229 -26.70 -18.05 -2.48
N ALA A 230 -26.18 -18.97 -3.31
CA ALA A 230 -26.95 -19.61 -4.39
C ALA A 230 -28.20 -20.35 -3.86
N ASN A 231 -28.17 -20.81 -2.61
CA ASN A 231 -29.28 -21.43 -1.86
C ASN A 231 -30.37 -20.45 -1.37
N LEU A 232 -30.28 -19.14 -1.66
CA LEU A 232 -31.38 -18.19 -1.44
C LEU A 232 -32.34 -18.07 -2.62
N TYR A 233 -32.17 -18.96 -3.60
CA TYR A 233 -32.91 -18.97 -4.85
C TYR A 233 -33.50 -20.35 -5.14
N LEU A 234 -34.72 -20.36 -5.67
CA LEU A 234 -35.27 -21.52 -6.35
C LEU A 234 -34.47 -21.82 -7.63
N THR A 235 -34.46 -23.08 -8.06
CA THR A 235 -33.80 -23.56 -9.30
C THR A 235 -34.23 -22.82 -10.58
N ASN A 236 -35.37 -22.12 -10.55
CA ASN A 236 -35.87 -21.31 -11.66
C ASN A 236 -35.30 -19.87 -11.73
N GLY A 237 -34.53 -19.43 -10.72
CA GLY A 237 -33.96 -18.08 -10.62
C GLY A 237 -34.74 -17.11 -9.72
N THR A 238 -35.79 -17.56 -9.04
CA THR A 238 -36.54 -16.73 -8.07
C THR A 238 -35.82 -16.69 -6.72
N GLY A 239 -35.29 -15.52 -6.32
CA GLY A 239 -34.59 -15.32 -5.04
C GLY A 239 -35.45 -14.70 -3.93
N ALA A 240 -35.05 -14.91 -2.67
CA ALA A 240 -35.64 -14.25 -1.50
C ALA A 240 -34.60 -14.01 -0.38
N ASP A 241 -34.84 -13.00 0.46
CA ASP A 241 -33.92 -12.58 1.56
C ASP A 241 -33.95 -13.52 2.78
N CYS A 242 -34.79 -14.56 2.74
CA CYS A 242 -34.87 -15.63 3.73
C CYS A 242 -35.56 -16.83 3.09
N TYR A 243 -34.79 -17.86 2.69
CA TYR A 243 -35.34 -19.04 2.01
C TYR A 243 -36.45 -19.72 2.84
N SER A 244 -36.18 -19.93 4.13
CA SER A 244 -37.13 -20.59 5.06
C SER A 244 -38.40 -19.78 5.33
N CYS A 245 -38.38 -18.46 5.09
CA CYS A 245 -39.55 -17.59 5.22
C CYS A 245 -40.44 -17.61 3.97
N SER A 246 -39.83 -17.69 2.78
CA SER A 246 -40.51 -17.50 1.49
C SER A 246 -40.88 -18.81 0.78
N PHE A 247 -40.09 -19.87 0.97
CA PHE A 247 -40.17 -21.11 0.18
C PHE A 247 -40.53 -22.35 1.02
N THR A 248 -41.42 -22.18 2.00
CA THR A 248 -41.84 -23.24 2.96
C THR A 248 -42.39 -24.52 2.32
N ASN A 249 -42.78 -24.46 1.05
CA ASN A 249 -43.42 -25.56 0.31
C ASN A 249 -42.48 -26.21 -0.73
N SER A 250 -41.22 -25.76 -0.85
CA SER A 250 -40.25 -26.42 -1.74
C SER A 250 -39.91 -27.83 -1.19
N PRO A 251 -39.78 -28.85 -2.04
CA PRO A 251 -39.51 -30.23 -1.60
C PRO A 251 -38.10 -30.46 -1.02
N ILE A 252 -37.20 -29.49 -1.19
CA ILE A 252 -35.81 -29.50 -0.72
C ILE A 252 -35.33 -28.05 -0.56
N HIS A 253 -34.16 -27.81 0.04
CA HIS A 253 -33.50 -26.51 -0.05
C HIS A 253 -32.87 -26.37 -1.44
N GLU A 254 -33.54 -25.66 -2.34
CA GLU A 254 -33.10 -25.43 -3.72
C GLU A 254 -31.90 -24.48 -3.80
N THR A 255 -31.24 -24.48 -4.95
CA THR A 255 -30.17 -23.52 -5.27
C THR A 255 -30.30 -23.04 -6.72
N TYR A 256 -29.88 -21.81 -6.98
CA TYR A 256 -29.64 -21.30 -8.33
C TYR A 256 -28.14 -21.15 -8.56
N GLN A 257 -27.52 -22.28 -8.92
CA GLN A 257 -26.07 -22.42 -9.11
C GLN A 257 -25.38 -21.34 -9.98
N PRO A 258 -26.00 -20.73 -11.00
CA PRO A 258 -25.38 -19.61 -11.72
C PRO A 258 -24.93 -18.43 -10.85
N ARG A 259 -25.47 -18.25 -9.62
CA ARG A 259 -24.93 -17.26 -8.65
C ARG A 259 -23.45 -17.52 -8.33
N TRP A 260 -22.99 -18.77 -8.30
CA TRP A 260 -21.57 -19.09 -8.14
C TRP A 260 -20.71 -18.63 -9.32
N ASP A 261 -21.21 -18.78 -10.54
CA ASP A 261 -20.50 -18.33 -11.75
C ASP A 261 -20.44 -16.80 -11.83
N TYR A 262 -21.54 -16.15 -11.48
CA TYR A 262 -21.63 -14.70 -11.34
C TYR A 262 -20.65 -14.17 -10.30
N TRP A 263 -20.58 -14.83 -9.14
CA TRP A 263 -19.64 -14.51 -8.06
C TRP A 263 -18.19 -14.72 -8.50
N GLY A 264 -17.88 -15.85 -9.14
CA GLY A 264 -16.54 -16.16 -9.64
C GLY A 264 -16.04 -15.16 -10.69
N ARG A 265 -16.92 -14.72 -11.60
CA ARG A 265 -16.60 -13.69 -12.62
C ARG A 265 -16.37 -12.32 -11.99
N TYR A 266 -17.24 -11.92 -11.06
CA TYR A 266 -17.10 -10.68 -10.32
C TYR A 266 -15.80 -10.63 -9.50
N MET A 267 -15.48 -11.71 -8.80
CA MET A 267 -14.30 -11.79 -7.93
C MET A 267 -12.97 -11.92 -8.68
N GLN A 268 -12.97 -12.44 -9.92
CA GLN A 268 -11.75 -12.66 -10.73
C GLN A 268 -10.82 -11.44 -10.76
N ARG A 269 -11.37 -10.21 -10.79
CA ARG A 269 -10.58 -8.96 -10.79
C ARG A 269 -9.60 -8.81 -9.62
N LEU A 270 -9.93 -9.44 -8.48
CA LEU A 270 -9.11 -9.51 -7.27
C LEU A 270 -8.37 -10.86 -7.20
N VAL A 271 -9.11 -11.97 -7.22
CA VAL A 271 -8.56 -13.29 -6.85
C VAL A 271 -7.65 -13.93 -7.92
N SER A 272 -7.63 -13.40 -9.15
CA SER A 272 -6.61 -13.76 -10.15
C SER A 272 -5.23 -13.16 -9.84
N LYS A 273 -5.13 -12.25 -8.87
CA LYS A 273 -3.90 -11.57 -8.47
C LYS A 273 -3.51 -11.83 -7.02
N VAL A 274 -4.50 -11.81 -6.14
CA VAL A 274 -4.36 -12.03 -4.71
C VAL A 274 -4.83 -13.45 -4.37
N PRO A 275 -3.99 -14.30 -3.76
CA PRO A 275 -4.41 -15.61 -3.27
C PRO A 275 -5.61 -15.54 -2.34
N ILE A 276 -6.62 -16.39 -2.59
CA ILE A 276 -7.81 -16.55 -1.74
C ILE A 276 -7.86 -17.94 -1.12
N MET A 277 -8.11 -17.98 0.19
CA MET A 277 -8.30 -19.20 0.99
C MET A 277 -9.70 -19.19 1.59
N MET A 278 -10.51 -20.20 1.29
CA MET A 278 -11.90 -20.29 1.71
C MET A 278 -12.12 -21.50 2.62
N ILE A 279 -12.92 -21.34 3.68
CA ILE A 279 -13.51 -22.46 4.44
C ILE A 279 -15.02 -22.51 4.19
N GLU A 280 -15.69 -23.65 4.39
CA GLU A 280 -17.13 -23.75 4.11
C GLU A 280 -18.01 -23.13 5.20
N GLY A 281 -19.10 -22.49 4.78
CA GLY A 281 -20.23 -22.08 5.62
C GLY A 281 -21.46 -22.96 5.42
N ASN A 282 -22.59 -22.61 6.05
CA ASN A 282 -23.85 -23.37 5.90
C ASN A 282 -24.50 -23.17 4.54
N HIS A 283 -24.27 -22.05 3.86
CA HIS A 283 -24.83 -21.80 2.53
C HIS A 283 -24.14 -22.65 1.45
N GLU A 284 -22.94 -23.18 1.73
CA GLU A 284 -22.28 -24.18 0.88
C GLU A 284 -22.83 -25.62 1.04
N ILE A 285 -23.71 -25.91 2.02
CA ILE A 285 -24.25 -27.28 2.22
C ILE A 285 -24.95 -27.78 0.93
N GLU A 286 -25.81 -26.96 0.33
CA GLU A 286 -26.42 -27.18 -0.99
C GLU A 286 -26.91 -28.63 -1.26
N GLU A 287 -27.72 -29.20 -0.36
CA GLU A 287 -28.17 -30.61 -0.48
C GLU A 287 -28.90 -30.88 -1.81
N GLN A 288 -28.51 -31.98 -2.47
CA GLN A 288 -29.07 -32.42 -3.74
C GLN A 288 -29.40 -33.92 -3.75
N VAL A 289 -29.67 -34.49 -4.94
CA VAL A 289 -29.95 -35.92 -5.11
C VAL A 289 -28.94 -36.81 -4.37
N GLY A 290 -29.44 -37.88 -3.74
CA GLY A 290 -28.59 -38.81 -2.99
C GLY A 290 -28.03 -38.26 -1.67
N LYS A 291 -28.48 -37.09 -1.20
CA LYS A 291 -27.94 -36.36 -0.03
C LYS A 291 -26.49 -35.92 -0.19
N GLN A 292 -26.06 -35.69 -1.43
CA GLN A 292 -24.77 -35.05 -1.70
C GLN A 292 -24.85 -33.57 -1.28
N THR A 293 -23.79 -33.08 -0.65
CA THR A 293 -23.63 -31.72 -0.15
C THR A 293 -22.28 -31.14 -0.58
N PHE A 294 -22.09 -29.82 -0.49
CA PHE A 294 -20.83 -29.11 -0.76
C PHE A 294 -20.21 -29.35 -2.14
N ALA A 295 -21.05 -29.68 -3.14
CA ALA A 295 -20.58 -30.00 -4.49
C ALA A 295 -19.93 -28.79 -5.17
N ALA A 296 -20.54 -27.61 -5.08
CA ALA A 296 -19.99 -26.38 -5.64
C ALA A 296 -18.69 -25.95 -4.94
N TYR A 297 -18.68 -25.90 -3.60
CA TYR A 297 -17.51 -25.56 -2.78
C TYR A 297 -16.31 -26.44 -3.10
N SER A 298 -16.48 -27.77 -3.00
CA SER A 298 -15.38 -28.73 -3.15
C SER A 298 -14.86 -28.83 -4.58
N ALA A 299 -15.67 -28.43 -5.57
CA ALA A 299 -15.30 -28.45 -6.98
C ALA A 299 -14.71 -27.12 -7.47
N ARG A 300 -15.11 -25.97 -6.92
CA ARG A 300 -14.74 -24.66 -7.48
C ARG A 300 -13.41 -24.10 -6.98
N PHE A 301 -12.95 -24.48 -5.80
CA PHE A 301 -11.72 -23.97 -5.18
C PHE A 301 -10.65 -25.04 -5.05
N ALA A 302 -9.38 -24.63 -5.08
CA ALA A 302 -8.26 -25.50 -4.77
C ALA A 302 -7.86 -25.32 -3.30
N PHE A 303 -7.67 -26.42 -2.59
CA PHE A 303 -7.35 -26.44 -1.17
C PHE A 303 -6.06 -27.23 -0.94
N PRO A 304 -5.17 -26.82 -0.01
CA PRO A 304 -3.94 -27.53 0.31
C PRO A 304 -4.21 -28.76 1.21
N SER A 305 -5.27 -29.51 0.91
CA SER A 305 -5.75 -30.62 1.73
C SER A 305 -4.70 -31.74 1.82
N GLU A 306 -4.27 -32.28 0.67
CA GLU A 306 -3.25 -33.33 0.63
C GLU A 306 -1.92 -32.84 1.21
N GLU A 307 -1.51 -31.62 0.88
CA GLU A 307 -0.25 -31.03 1.33
C GLU A 307 -0.20 -30.83 2.85
N SER A 308 -1.32 -30.44 3.47
CA SER A 308 -1.45 -30.29 4.93
C SER A 308 -1.68 -31.62 5.65
N GLY A 309 -1.76 -32.73 4.90
CA GLY A 309 -2.05 -34.06 5.41
C GLY A 309 -3.50 -34.23 5.88
N SER A 310 -4.40 -33.35 5.43
CA SER A 310 -5.85 -33.50 5.56
C SER A 310 -6.37 -34.45 4.47
N SER A 311 -7.45 -35.15 4.77
CA SER A 311 -8.19 -35.97 3.79
C SER A 311 -9.47 -35.28 3.30
N SER A 312 -9.57 -33.96 3.43
CA SER A 312 -10.81 -33.21 3.18
C SER A 312 -10.56 -31.77 2.72
N THR A 313 -11.46 -31.26 1.87
CA THR A 313 -11.59 -29.84 1.51
C THR A 313 -12.16 -28.98 2.65
N PHE A 314 -12.73 -29.59 3.69
CA PHE A 314 -13.38 -28.91 4.81
C PHE A 314 -12.46 -28.58 5.98
N TYR A 315 -11.18 -28.91 5.91
CA TYR A 315 -10.19 -28.50 6.92
C TYR A 315 -8.78 -28.71 6.38
N TYR A 316 -7.91 -27.74 6.58
CA TYR A 316 -6.54 -27.75 6.06
C TYR A 316 -5.71 -26.66 6.77
N SER A 317 -4.41 -26.66 6.55
CA SER A 317 -3.52 -25.63 7.11
C SER A 317 -2.54 -25.12 6.06
N PHE A 318 -2.01 -23.91 6.25
CA PHE A 318 -0.94 -23.36 5.43
C PHE A 318 -0.13 -22.32 6.21
N ASN A 319 1.07 -22.02 5.72
CA ASN A 319 1.88 -20.92 6.23
C ASN A 319 1.81 -19.72 5.28
N ALA A 320 1.78 -18.52 5.87
CA ALA A 320 1.98 -17.26 5.16
C ALA A 320 2.97 -16.42 5.98
N GLY A 321 4.24 -16.39 5.58
CA GLY A 321 5.30 -15.89 6.45
C GLY A 321 5.38 -16.66 7.77
N GLY A 322 5.67 -15.95 8.87
CA GLY A 322 5.69 -16.44 10.25
C GLY A 322 4.31 -16.70 10.88
N ILE A 323 3.28 -16.95 10.07
CA ILE A 323 1.92 -17.26 10.50
C ILE A 323 1.56 -18.68 10.04
N HIS A 324 1.12 -19.51 10.97
CA HIS A 324 0.46 -20.79 10.67
C HIS A 324 -1.05 -20.61 10.75
N PHE A 325 -1.73 -20.83 9.61
CA PHE A 325 -3.18 -20.79 9.51
C PHE A 325 -3.76 -22.20 9.60
N VAL A 326 -4.82 -22.35 10.41
CA VAL A 326 -5.59 -23.59 10.54
C VAL A 326 -7.06 -23.29 10.19
N MET A 327 -7.49 -23.78 9.03
CA MET A 327 -8.87 -23.67 8.55
C MET A 327 -9.65 -24.90 9.04
N LEU A 328 -10.73 -24.70 9.77
CA LEU A 328 -11.54 -25.75 10.41
C LEU A 328 -12.98 -25.72 9.90
N GLY A 329 -13.52 -26.91 9.64
CA GLY A 329 -14.87 -27.07 9.11
C GLY A 329 -15.90 -27.11 10.22
N GLY A 330 -16.82 -26.14 10.19
CA GLY A 330 -17.97 -26.08 11.11
C GLY A 330 -19.02 -27.13 10.80
N TYR A 331 -19.12 -27.55 9.54
CA TYR A 331 -20.16 -28.45 9.02
C TYR A 331 -19.61 -29.85 8.67
N THR A 332 -18.54 -30.24 9.35
CA THR A 332 -17.96 -31.59 9.28
C THR A 332 -17.57 -32.09 10.67
N ASN A 333 -17.35 -33.40 10.81
CA ASN A 333 -17.27 -34.06 12.11
C ASN A 333 -16.06 -33.59 12.97
N TYR A 334 -16.31 -32.61 13.85
CA TYR A 334 -15.36 -32.01 14.78
C TYR A 334 -15.21 -32.76 16.12
N ASN A 335 -15.92 -33.87 16.34
CA ASN A 335 -15.84 -34.63 17.60
C ASN A 335 -14.41 -35.10 17.91
N LYS A 336 -14.04 -35.23 19.19
CA LYS A 336 -12.68 -35.66 19.63
C LYS A 336 -12.23 -37.02 19.06
N SER A 337 -13.14 -37.86 18.58
CA SER A 337 -12.87 -39.13 17.90
C SER A 337 -12.78 -39.04 16.37
N GLY A 338 -13.28 -37.95 15.78
CA GLY A 338 -13.38 -37.71 14.33
C GLY A 338 -12.06 -37.39 13.66
N ASP A 339 -12.06 -37.43 12.33
CA ASP A 339 -10.84 -37.28 11.53
C ASP A 339 -10.32 -35.84 11.51
N GLN A 340 -11.20 -34.83 11.51
CA GLN A 340 -10.81 -33.43 11.64
C GLN A 340 -10.04 -33.18 12.93
N TYR A 341 -10.55 -33.63 14.08
CA TYR A 341 -9.88 -33.45 15.38
C TYR A 341 -8.53 -34.20 15.43
N ARG A 342 -8.47 -35.41 14.88
CA ARG A 342 -7.24 -36.22 14.83
C ARG A 342 -6.20 -35.63 13.87
N TRP A 343 -6.63 -34.99 12.79
CA TRP A 343 -5.75 -34.20 11.92
C TRP A 343 -5.25 -32.96 12.67
N LEU A 344 -6.15 -32.18 13.29
CA LEU A 344 -5.83 -30.96 14.03
C LEU A 344 -4.78 -31.21 15.11
N GLN A 345 -4.94 -32.26 15.93
CA GLN A 345 -3.95 -32.62 16.95
C GLN A 345 -2.56 -32.92 16.33
N LYS A 346 -2.51 -33.63 15.20
CA LYS A 346 -1.25 -33.93 14.50
C LYS A 346 -0.66 -32.72 13.77
N ASN A 347 -1.49 -31.77 13.39
CA ASN A 347 -1.12 -30.56 12.69
C ASN A 347 -0.47 -29.57 13.68
N LEU A 348 -1.17 -29.24 14.77
CA LEU A 348 -0.67 -28.39 15.85
C LEU A 348 0.64 -28.92 16.47
N ALA A 349 0.76 -30.24 16.65
CA ALA A 349 1.99 -30.89 17.14
C ALA A 349 3.23 -30.71 16.24
N LYS A 350 3.07 -30.20 15.01
CA LYS A 350 4.17 -29.87 14.09
C LYS A 350 4.53 -28.39 14.07
N VAL A 351 3.73 -27.51 14.67
CA VAL A 351 3.94 -26.06 14.62
C VAL A 351 5.12 -25.70 15.52
N ASP A 352 6.20 -25.19 14.90
CA ASP A 352 7.32 -24.59 15.63
C ASP A 352 7.06 -23.08 15.78
N ARG A 353 6.79 -22.63 17.01
CA ARG A 353 6.50 -21.23 17.30
C ARG A 353 7.73 -20.30 17.18
N ASN A 354 8.93 -20.84 16.97
CA ASN A 354 10.11 -20.05 16.58
C ASN A 354 10.20 -19.82 15.06
N VAL A 355 9.42 -20.54 14.27
CA VAL A 355 9.37 -20.43 12.80
C VAL A 355 8.09 -19.71 12.37
N THR A 356 6.96 -20.09 12.97
CA THR A 356 5.67 -19.40 12.84
C THR A 356 5.16 -18.98 14.22
N PRO A 357 5.59 -17.82 14.75
CA PRO A 357 5.13 -17.31 16.05
C PRO A 357 3.62 -17.16 16.15
N TRP A 358 2.96 -16.79 15.06
CA TRP A 358 1.51 -16.61 15.02
C TRP A 358 0.82 -17.91 14.63
N LEU A 359 -0.18 -18.29 15.42
CA LEU A 359 -1.08 -19.40 15.16
C LEU A 359 -2.50 -18.83 15.09
N VAL A 360 -3.06 -18.79 13.88
CA VAL A 360 -4.37 -18.22 13.59
C VAL A 360 -5.31 -19.33 13.13
N ALA A 361 -6.51 -19.41 13.73
CA ALA A 361 -7.53 -20.36 13.33
C ALA A 361 -8.71 -19.65 12.64
N THR A 362 -9.42 -20.36 11.76
CA THR A 362 -10.54 -19.79 11.01
C THR A 362 -11.58 -20.86 10.73
N TRP A 363 -12.86 -20.59 11.02
CA TRP A 363 -14.01 -21.44 10.72
C TRP A 363 -15.27 -20.59 10.69
N HIS A 364 -16.32 -21.05 10.01
CA HIS A 364 -17.50 -20.21 9.79
C HIS A 364 -18.30 -19.84 11.07
N PRO A 365 -18.96 -20.77 11.81
CA PRO A 365 -19.85 -20.36 12.89
C PRO A 365 -19.14 -19.93 14.20
N PRO A 366 -19.37 -18.70 14.71
CA PRO A 366 -18.64 -18.17 15.87
C PRO A 366 -19.02 -18.85 17.18
N TRP A 367 -18.03 -19.04 18.06
CA TRP A 367 -18.23 -19.61 19.39
C TRP A 367 -18.69 -18.58 20.43
N TYR A 368 -18.34 -17.30 20.23
CA TYR A 368 -18.47 -16.24 21.23
C TYR A 368 -19.31 -15.02 20.79
N SER A 369 -20.09 -15.15 19.72
CA SER A 369 -21.04 -14.11 19.32
C SER A 369 -22.10 -13.86 20.41
N THR A 370 -22.44 -12.60 20.62
CA THR A 370 -23.44 -12.14 21.59
C THR A 370 -24.74 -11.67 20.94
N TYR A 371 -24.80 -11.67 19.61
CA TYR A 371 -26.05 -11.49 18.87
C TYR A 371 -27.03 -12.64 19.14
N ALA A 372 -28.33 -12.36 19.07
CA ALA A 372 -29.38 -13.35 19.22
C ALA A 372 -29.50 -14.29 18.00
N ALA A 373 -29.03 -13.84 16.83
CA ALA A 373 -28.82 -14.70 15.67
C ALA A 373 -27.65 -15.66 15.96
N HIS A 374 -27.88 -16.96 15.78
CA HIS A 374 -26.88 -18.03 15.97
C HIS A 374 -26.23 -18.07 17.37
N TYR A 375 -26.89 -17.51 18.39
CA TYR A 375 -26.39 -17.44 19.77
C TYR A 375 -26.05 -18.83 20.33
N ARG A 376 -24.76 -19.10 20.55
CA ARG A 376 -24.22 -20.39 21.05
C ARG A 376 -24.62 -21.59 20.18
N GLU A 377 -24.76 -21.38 18.86
CA GLU A 377 -25.15 -22.43 17.91
C GLU A 377 -24.06 -23.50 17.73
N ALA A 378 -22.80 -23.07 17.57
CA ALA A 378 -21.64 -23.95 17.45
C ALA A 378 -21.01 -24.38 18.80
N GLU A 379 -21.76 -24.33 19.90
CA GLU A 379 -21.23 -24.65 21.25
C GLU A 379 -20.64 -26.07 21.34
N CYS A 380 -21.18 -27.05 20.60
CA CYS A 380 -20.62 -28.39 20.59
C CYS A 380 -19.25 -28.47 19.89
N MET A 381 -18.98 -27.60 18.89
CA MET A 381 -17.66 -27.47 18.28
C MET A 381 -16.67 -26.86 19.27
N ARG A 382 -17.07 -25.79 19.98
CA ARG A 382 -16.28 -25.18 21.07
C ARG A 382 -15.90 -26.23 22.13
N VAL A 383 -16.88 -26.94 22.68
CA VAL A 383 -16.65 -27.97 23.71
C VAL A 383 -15.76 -29.12 23.21
N ALA A 384 -15.79 -29.42 21.91
CA ALA A 384 -14.90 -30.42 21.32
C ALA A 384 -13.46 -29.93 21.15
N MET A 385 -13.24 -28.71 20.66
CA MET A 385 -11.95 -28.24 20.13
C MET A 385 -11.23 -27.15 20.93
N GLU A 386 -11.93 -26.33 21.71
CA GLU A 386 -11.36 -25.14 22.34
C GLU A 386 -10.17 -25.47 23.25
N GLU A 387 -10.28 -26.51 24.07
CA GLU A 387 -9.20 -26.99 24.95
C GLU A 387 -7.90 -27.33 24.19
N LEU A 388 -8.02 -27.90 22.99
CA LEU A 388 -6.88 -28.27 22.15
C LEU A 388 -6.24 -27.02 21.52
N LEU A 389 -7.06 -26.10 21.00
CA LEU A 389 -6.58 -24.84 20.43
C LEU A 389 -5.91 -23.96 21.50
N TYR A 390 -6.51 -23.87 22.69
CA TYR A 390 -5.96 -23.16 23.84
C TYR A 390 -4.63 -23.76 24.31
N LYS A 391 -4.53 -25.09 24.42
CA LYS A 391 -3.27 -25.78 24.79
C LYS A 391 -2.11 -25.45 23.84
N TYR A 392 -2.39 -25.29 22.54
CA TYR A 392 -1.39 -24.92 21.54
C TYR A 392 -1.18 -23.40 21.37
N GLY A 393 -1.89 -22.58 22.15
CA GLY A 393 -1.75 -21.13 22.18
C GLY A 393 -2.15 -20.46 20.87
N VAL A 394 -3.32 -20.79 20.32
CA VAL A 394 -3.92 -20.01 19.21
C VAL A 394 -4.06 -18.55 19.63
N ASP A 395 -3.54 -17.64 18.81
CA ASP A 395 -3.49 -16.21 19.17
C ASP A 395 -4.77 -15.47 18.76
N ILE A 396 -5.34 -15.82 17.59
CA ILE A 396 -6.48 -15.17 16.92
C ILE A 396 -7.39 -16.22 16.29
N VAL A 397 -8.71 -15.98 16.31
CA VAL A 397 -9.74 -16.75 15.61
C VAL A 397 -10.60 -15.83 14.75
N PHE A 398 -10.79 -16.17 13.47
CA PHE A 398 -11.74 -15.51 12.58
C PHE A 398 -12.98 -16.37 12.31
N ASN A 399 -14.16 -15.74 12.35
CA ASN A 399 -15.48 -16.35 12.14
C ASN A 399 -16.35 -15.52 11.19
N GLY A 400 -17.32 -16.16 10.53
CA GLY A 400 -18.36 -15.54 9.70
C GLY A 400 -19.73 -15.68 10.37
N HIS A 401 -20.74 -16.09 9.59
CA HIS A 401 -22.08 -16.59 9.96
C HIS A 401 -23.04 -15.56 10.58
N VAL A 402 -22.56 -14.83 11.57
CA VAL A 402 -23.34 -13.76 12.19
C VAL A 402 -23.15 -12.51 11.35
N HIS A 403 -24.24 -12.05 10.72
CA HIS A 403 -24.26 -10.86 9.87
C HIS A 403 -24.13 -9.55 10.66
N ALA A 404 -23.00 -9.38 11.34
CA ALA A 404 -22.55 -8.18 12.06
C ALA A 404 -21.07 -8.36 12.45
N TYR A 405 -20.41 -7.25 12.77
CA TYR A 405 -19.05 -7.29 13.30
C TYR A 405 -19.06 -7.47 14.82
N GLU A 406 -18.23 -8.38 15.34
CA GLU A 406 -17.97 -8.50 16.78
C GLU A 406 -16.55 -8.97 17.08
N ARG A 407 -15.87 -8.28 18.00
CA ARG A 407 -14.56 -8.67 18.55
C ARG A 407 -14.66 -8.97 20.03
N SER A 408 -14.12 -10.10 20.43
CA SER A 408 -14.00 -10.49 21.83
C SER A 408 -12.81 -9.83 22.52
N ASN A 409 -12.86 -9.75 23.84
CA ASN A 409 -11.67 -9.78 24.68
C ASN A 409 -10.99 -11.15 24.57
N ARG A 410 -9.74 -11.29 25.03
CA ARG A 410 -9.13 -12.62 25.17
C ARG A 410 -9.97 -13.50 26.11
N VAL A 411 -10.41 -14.65 25.60
CA VAL A 411 -11.41 -15.49 26.27
C VAL A 411 -11.06 -16.97 26.13
N TYR A 412 -11.29 -17.73 27.19
CA TYR A 412 -11.23 -19.19 27.19
C TYR A 412 -12.37 -19.75 28.04
N ASN A 413 -13.16 -20.66 27.48
CA ASN A 413 -14.32 -21.30 28.11
C ASN A 413 -15.26 -20.29 28.82
N TYR A 414 -15.69 -19.25 28.09
CA TYR A 414 -16.47 -18.09 28.55
C TYR A 414 -15.89 -17.26 29.70
N SER A 415 -14.64 -17.52 30.09
CA SER A 415 -13.91 -16.74 31.10
C SER A 415 -12.90 -15.83 30.41
N LEU A 416 -12.78 -14.59 30.89
CA LEU A 416 -11.71 -13.69 30.46
C LEU A 416 -10.36 -14.29 30.88
N ASP A 417 -9.49 -14.55 29.90
CA ASP A 417 -8.21 -15.20 30.11
C ASP A 417 -7.13 -14.51 29.28
N PRO A 418 -6.02 -14.01 29.87
CA PRO A 418 -4.96 -13.31 29.13
C PRO A 418 -4.21 -14.19 28.11
N CYS A 419 -4.36 -15.52 28.19
CA CYS A 419 -3.80 -16.48 27.25
C CYS A 419 -4.85 -17.03 26.26
N GLY A 420 -6.12 -16.63 26.40
CA GLY A 420 -7.16 -16.99 25.44
C GLY A 420 -6.96 -16.31 24.08
N PRO A 421 -7.40 -16.92 22.97
CA PRO A 421 -7.44 -16.26 21.67
C PRO A 421 -8.35 -15.02 21.69
N VAL A 422 -8.09 -14.09 20.76
CA VAL A 422 -9.06 -13.06 20.38
C VAL A 422 -9.96 -13.66 19.30
N HIS A 423 -11.27 -13.72 19.54
CA HIS A 423 -12.27 -14.13 18.54
C HIS A 423 -12.83 -12.91 17.83
N ILE A 424 -12.90 -12.97 16.50
CA ILE A 424 -13.43 -11.90 15.65
C ILE A 424 -14.44 -12.52 14.69
N ALA A 425 -15.71 -12.17 14.86
CA ALA A 425 -16.78 -12.46 13.92
C ALA A 425 -16.88 -11.31 12.90
N ILE A 426 -16.86 -11.68 11.62
CA ILE A 426 -16.81 -10.80 10.46
C ILE A 426 -17.68 -11.37 9.32
N GLY A 427 -18.88 -11.82 9.70
CA GLY A 427 -19.92 -12.30 8.77
C GLY A 427 -20.71 -11.16 8.12
N ASP A 428 -20.14 -9.96 8.10
CA ASP A 428 -20.75 -8.72 7.65
C ASP A 428 -20.37 -8.34 6.21
N GLY A 429 -20.07 -9.33 5.36
CA GLY A 429 -19.58 -9.11 4.00
C GLY A 429 -20.55 -8.49 3.01
N GLY A 430 -21.85 -8.38 3.34
CA GLY A 430 -22.84 -7.65 2.54
C GLY A 430 -23.88 -8.52 1.81
N ASN A 431 -24.12 -9.77 2.23
CA ASN A 431 -25.15 -10.61 1.62
C ASN A 431 -26.58 -10.04 1.81
N ARG A 432 -27.55 -10.64 1.09
CA ARG A 432 -28.95 -10.16 1.02
C ARG A 432 -29.82 -10.44 2.25
N GLU A 433 -29.37 -11.32 3.16
CA GLU A 433 -30.16 -11.63 4.35
C GLU A 433 -30.22 -10.42 5.31
N LYS A 434 -30.98 -10.57 6.39
CA LYS A 434 -31.04 -9.56 7.44
C LYS A 434 -29.69 -9.43 8.16
N MET A 435 -29.31 -8.17 8.43
CA MET A 435 -28.28 -7.83 9.42
C MET A 435 -28.66 -8.35 10.81
N ALA A 436 -27.69 -8.88 11.57
CA ALA A 436 -27.83 -9.21 12.97
C ALA A 436 -27.82 -7.92 13.80
N ILE A 437 -28.96 -7.59 14.41
CA ILE A 437 -29.19 -6.34 15.16
C ILE A 437 -29.52 -6.62 16.63
N THR A 438 -30.29 -7.67 16.88
CA THR A 438 -30.78 -8.03 18.21
C THR A 438 -29.72 -8.79 18.99
N HIS A 439 -29.47 -8.41 20.24
CA HIS A 439 -28.50 -9.07 21.11
C HIS A 439 -29.18 -10.07 22.07
N ALA A 440 -28.52 -11.17 22.40
CA ALA A 440 -29.09 -12.20 23.29
C ALA A 440 -29.24 -11.73 24.74
N ASP A 441 -28.46 -10.73 25.14
CA ASP A 441 -28.51 -10.07 26.46
C ASP A 441 -29.59 -8.99 26.61
N GLU A 442 -30.30 -8.63 25.54
CA GLU A 442 -31.38 -7.65 25.62
C GLU A 442 -32.63 -8.22 26.34
N PRO A 443 -33.38 -7.38 27.08
CA PRO A 443 -34.59 -7.81 27.79
C PRO A 443 -35.62 -8.49 26.88
N GLY A 444 -35.79 -9.81 27.07
CA GLY A 444 -36.75 -10.64 26.33
C GLY A 444 -36.19 -11.32 25.07
N ASN A 445 -34.95 -11.03 24.67
CA ASN A 445 -34.35 -11.55 23.43
C ASN A 445 -33.47 -12.79 23.62
N CYS A 446 -33.18 -13.19 24.86
CA CYS A 446 -32.48 -14.44 25.18
C CYS A 446 -33.22 -15.66 24.61
N PRO A 447 -32.64 -16.42 23.66
CA PRO A 447 -33.33 -17.53 23.02
C PRO A 447 -33.50 -18.73 23.98
N LYS A 448 -34.44 -19.62 23.64
CA LYS A 448 -34.61 -20.87 24.39
C LYS A 448 -33.41 -21.79 24.11
N PRO A 449 -32.77 -22.42 25.11
CA PRO A 449 -31.62 -23.29 24.87
C PRO A 449 -31.91 -24.41 23.85
N SER A 450 -33.12 -24.98 23.88
CA SER A 450 -33.52 -26.04 22.95
C SER A 450 -33.71 -25.60 21.49
N THR A 451 -33.57 -24.31 21.17
CA THR A 451 -33.73 -23.78 19.81
C THR A 451 -32.43 -23.20 19.22
N THR A 452 -31.32 -23.21 19.96
CA THR A 452 -30.04 -22.66 19.48
C THR A 452 -29.11 -23.63 18.74
N PRO A 453 -29.08 -24.96 18.95
CA PRO A 453 -28.11 -25.81 18.26
C PRO A 453 -28.33 -25.84 16.76
N ASP A 454 -27.23 -25.93 16.00
CA ASP A 454 -27.31 -26.22 14.57
C ASP A 454 -28.02 -27.57 14.33
N LYS A 455 -28.87 -27.58 13.30
CA LYS A 455 -29.68 -28.73 12.92
C LYS A 455 -28.94 -29.71 12.02
N PHE A 456 -27.90 -29.26 11.29
CA PHE A 456 -27.14 -30.11 10.38
C PHE A 456 -26.18 -31.02 11.14
N MET A 457 -25.39 -30.45 12.05
CA MET A 457 -24.46 -31.15 12.94
C MET A 457 -25.15 -31.78 14.15
N GLY A 458 -26.15 -31.10 14.70
CA GLY A 458 -26.93 -31.57 15.84
C GLY A 458 -26.16 -31.67 17.16
N GLY A 459 -26.79 -32.32 18.14
CA GLY A 459 -26.32 -32.36 19.53
C GLY A 459 -26.80 -31.16 20.34
N PHE A 460 -26.51 -31.17 21.65
CA PHE A 460 -26.80 -30.05 22.55
C PHE A 460 -25.73 -29.96 23.63
N CYS A 461 -24.98 -28.86 23.62
CA CYS A 461 -23.89 -28.60 24.56
C CYS A 461 -24.07 -27.26 25.32
N ALA A 462 -25.08 -26.47 24.96
CA ALA A 462 -25.30 -25.11 25.46
C ALA A 462 -26.11 -25.11 26.77
N PHE A 463 -25.48 -25.54 27.86
CA PHE A 463 -26.07 -25.45 29.19
C PHE A 463 -26.03 -24.01 29.74
N ASN A 464 -26.87 -23.71 30.73
CA ASN A 464 -26.82 -22.44 31.46
C ASN A 464 -25.44 -22.24 32.10
N PHE A 465 -24.99 -20.99 32.21
CA PHE A 465 -23.74 -20.66 32.88
C PHE A 465 -23.79 -21.10 34.35
N THR A 466 -22.72 -21.73 34.83
CA THR A 466 -22.61 -22.23 36.22
C THR A 466 -21.85 -21.28 37.14
N SER A 467 -21.22 -20.25 36.58
CA SER A 467 -20.43 -19.24 37.29
C SER A 467 -20.46 -17.90 36.54
N GLY A 468 -19.81 -16.87 37.09
CA GLY A 468 -19.78 -15.52 36.51
C GLY A 468 -21.10 -14.74 36.66
N PRO A 469 -21.20 -13.54 36.05
CA PRO A 469 -22.37 -12.65 36.19
C PRO A 469 -23.71 -13.24 35.72
N ALA A 470 -23.68 -14.21 34.80
CA ALA A 470 -24.86 -14.89 34.27
C ALA A 470 -25.15 -16.25 34.93
N ALA A 471 -24.55 -16.57 36.08
CA ALA A 471 -24.74 -17.85 36.77
C ALA A 471 -26.24 -18.21 36.95
N GLY A 472 -26.61 -19.43 36.56
CA GLY A 472 -27.97 -19.94 36.54
C GLY A 472 -28.80 -19.56 35.30
N LYS A 473 -28.34 -18.63 34.47
CA LYS A 473 -29.04 -18.15 33.25
C LYS A 473 -28.41 -18.70 31.97
N PHE A 474 -29.14 -18.62 30.87
CA PHE A 474 -28.64 -18.99 29.54
C PHE A 474 -27.96 -17.84 28.79
N CYS A 475 -28.39 -16.61 29.06
CA CYS A 475 -27.81 -15.37 28.56
C CYS A 475 -27.51 -14.42 29.72
N TRP A 476 -26.72 -13.39 29.44
CA TRP A 476 -26.52 -12.25 30.33
C TRP A 476 -27.72 -11.30 30.24
N ASP A 477 -27.75 -10.24 31.05
CA ASP A 477 -28.75 -9.15 31.02
C ASP A 477 -28.13 -7.78 30.67
N ARG A 478 -26.92 -7.83 30.12
CA ARG A 478 -26.09 -6.75 29.57
C ARG A 478 -25.04 -7.37 28.64
N GLN A 479 -24.36 -6.57 27.82
CA GLN A 479 -23.26 -7.06 26.99
C GLN A 479 -22.25 -7.86 27.85
N PRO A 480 -21.95 -9.12 27.50
CA PRO A 480 -21.02 -9.95 28.24
C PRO A 480 -19.61 -9.36 28.29
N ASP A 481 -18.91 -9.54 29.41
CA ASP A 481 -17.57 -8.96 29.60
C ASP A 481 -16.50 -9.51 28.63
N TYR A 482 -16.77 -10.65 27.99
CA TYR A 482 -15.93 -11.20 26.92
C TYR A 482 -16.15 -10.57 25.55
N SER A 483 -17.22 -9.80 25.33
CA SER A 483 -17.45 -9.04 24.09
C SER A 483 -16.83 -7.65 24.25
N ALA A 484 -15.76 -7.35 23.51
CA ALA A 484 -15.07 -6.06 23.62
C ALA A 484 -15.77 -4.99 22.76
N TYR A 485 -16.15 -5.35 21.55
CA TYR A 485 -16.77 -4.45 20.58
C TYR A 485 -17.79 -5.23 19.73
N ARG A 486 -18.98 -4.66 19.48
CA ARG A 486 -19.95 -5.20 18.52
C ARG A 486 -20.68 -4.08 17.77
N GLU A 487 -20.83 -4.24 16.45
CA GLU A 487 -21.47 -3.28 15.56
C GLU A 487 -22.23 -3.96 14.41
N SER A 488 -23.48 -3.53 14.18
CA SER A 488 -24.37 -4.03 13.12
C SER A 488 -24.21 -3.23 11.82
N SER A 489 -23.03 -3.27 11.23
CA SER A 489 -22.68 -2.66 9.94
C SER A 489 -22.08 -3.70 9.00
N PHE A 490 -22.08 -3.45 7.69
CA PHE A 490 -21.30 -4.25 6.73
C PHE A 490 -19.86 -3.75 6.64
N GLY A 491 -18.89 -4.61 6.34
CA GLY A 491 -17.49 -4.24 6.36
C GLY A 491 -16.52 -5.35 5.98
N HIS A 492 -15.23 -5.06 6.15
CA HIS A 492 -14.13 -6.02 5.99
C HIS A 492 -13.01 -5.72 6.97
N GLY A 493 -12.10 -6.68 7.15
CA GLY A 493 -10.99 -6.57 8.09
C GLY A 493 -9.64 -6.70 7.43
N ILE A 494 -8.64 -6.04 8.01
CA ILE A 494 -7.24 -6.14 7.65
C ILE A 494 -6.45 -6.55 8.90
N LEU A 495 -5.69 -7.63 8.79
CA LEU A 495 -4.70 -8.05 9.77
C LEU A 495 -3.29 -7.71 9.22
N GLU A 496 -2.55 -6.87 9.96
CA GLU A 496 -1.18 -6.51 9.66
C GLU A 496 -0.25 -7.02 10.77
N VAL A 497 0.39 -8.17 10.54
CA VAL A 497 1.34 -8.74 11.51
C VAL A 497 2.67 -8.01 11.42
N LYS A 498 3.06 -7.30 12.49
CA LYS A 498 4.25 -6.43 12.48
C LYS A 498 5.52 -7.17 12.88
N ASN A 499 5.42 -8.11 13.82
CA ASN A 499 6.51 -8.97 14.28
C ASN A 499 5.95 -10.20 15.04
N GLU A 500 6.82 -11.02 15.61
CA GLU A 500 6.48 -12.21 16.40
C GLU A 500 5.56 -12.00 17.63
N THR A 501 5.32 -10.76 18.06
CA THR A 501 4.48 -10.45 19.23
C THR A 501 3.33 -9.49 18.95
N HIS A 502 3.44 -8.59 17.97
CA HIS A 502 2.45 -7.56 17.66
C HIS A 502 1.80 -7.75 16.28
N ALA A 503 0.47 -7.75 16.25
CA ALA A 503 -0.33 -7.64 15.04
C ALA A 503 -1.39 -6.56 15.20
N LEU A 504 -1.52 -5.68 14.21
CA LEU A 504 -2.59 -4.70 14.15
C LEU A 504 -3.81 -5.34 13.50
N TRP A 505 -4.95 -5.32 14.18
CA TRP A 505 -6.24 -5.62 13.59
C TRP A 505 -7.00 -4.32 13.37
N THR A 506 -7.53 -4.15 12.15
CA THR A 506 -8.39 -3.03 11.78
C THR A 506 -9.60 -3.55 11.03
N TRP A 507 -10.81 -3.22 11.49
CA TRP A 507 -12.06 -3.45 10.76
C TRP A 507 -12.59 -2.13 10.21
N TYR A 508 -13.05 -2.16 8.96
CA TYR A 508 -13.55 -1.02 8.20
C TYR A 508 -15.02 -1.22 7.86
N ARG A 509 -15.89 -0.33 8.35
CA ARG A 509 -17.31 -0.30 7.98
C ARG A 509 -17.50 0.30 6.59
N ASN A 510 -18.43 -0.24 5.81
CA ASN A 510 -18.66 0.11 4.41
C ASN A 510 -19.26 1.50 4.20
N GLN A 511 -19.96 2.06 5.20
CA GLN A 511 -20.60 3.36 5.08
C GLN A 511 -19.65 4.55 5.29
N ASP A 512 -18.45 4.33 5.84
CA ASP A 512 -17.49 5.40 6.06
C ASP A 512 -16.65 5.67 4.80
N ALA A 513 -16.17 6.90 4.66
CA ALA A 513 -15.22 7.24 3.62
C ALA A 513 -13.87 6.51 3.84
N TYR A 514 -13.19 6.20 2.73
CA TYR A 514 -11.94 5.46 2.70
C TYR A 514 -10.89 6.02 3.68
N GLY A 515 -10.26 5.13 4.47
CA GLY A 515 -9.30 5.49 5.52
C GLY A 515 -9.90 5.63 6.93
N THR A 516 -11.23 5.66 7.07
CA THR A 516 -11.88 5.68 8.39
C THR A 516 -11.97 4.26 8.96
N THR A 517 -11.43 4.04 10.16
CA THR A 517 -11.47 2.73 10.84
C THR A 517 -12.73 2.59 11.70
N GLY A 518 -13.39 1.44 11.62
CA GLY A 518 -14.55 1.14 12.47
C GLY A 518 -14.14 0.69 13.87
N ASP A 519 -13.21 -0.26 13.93
CA ASP A 519 -12.58 -0.76 15.15
C ASP A 519 -11.10 -1.06 14.87
N VAL A 520 -10.23 -0.81 15.85
CA VAL A 520 -8.78 -0.94 15.70
C VAL A 520 -8.14 -1.35 17.03
N VAL A 521 -7.26 -2.35 16.99
CA VAL A 521 -6.59 -2.87 18.19
C VAL A 521 -5.25 -3.52 17.84
N TYR A 522 -4.22 -3.29 18.65
CA TYR A 522 -3.03 -4.14 18.66
C TYR A 522 -3.30 -5.42 19.42
N ILE A 523 -3.38 -6.54 18.69
CA ILE A 523 -3.33 -7.86 19.29
C ILE A 523 -1.87 -8.15 19.63
N VAL A 524 -1.59 -8.33 20.91
CA VAL A 524 -0.26 -8.66 21.41
C VAL A 524 -0.29 -10.02 22.08
N ARG A 525 0.55 -10.93 21.60
CA ARG A 525 0.74 -12.27 22.17
C ARG A 525 1.91 -12.28 23.14
N GLN A 526 1.80 -13.07 24.21
CA GLN A 526 2.76 -13.11 25.32
C GLN A 526 3.35 -14.52 25.49
N PRO A 527 4.28 -14.97 24.63
CA PRO A 527 4.80 -16.35 24.66
C PRO A 527 5.36 -16.78 26.03
N ASP A 528 6.06 -15.90 26.74
CA ASP A 528 6.63 -16.19 28.06
C ASP A 528 5.57 -16.33 29.17
N ARG A 529 4.43 -15.65 29.01
CA ARG A 529 3.29 -15.71 29.96
C ARG A 529 2.37 -16.89 29.66
N CYS A 530 2.26 -17.25 28.38
CA CYS A 530 1.36 -18.25 27.85
C CYS A 530 2.17 -19.36 27.13
N PRO A 531 3.08 -20.06 27.83
CA PRO A 531 3.94 -21.05 27.21
C PRO A 531 3.14 -22.25 26.73
N VAL A 532 3.36 -22.63 25.47
CA VAL A 532 2.78 -23.84 24.87
C VAL A 532 3.48 -25.07 25.46
N GLU A 533 2.72 -26.09 25.88
CA GLU A 533 3.31 -27.34 26.38
C GLU A 533 4.14 -28.04 25.28
N PRO A 534 5.46 -28.26 25.46
CA PRO A 534 6.24 -29.07 24.54
C PRO A 534 5.88 -30.55 24.76
N GLU A 535 4.99 -31.09 23.92
CA GLU A 535 4.64 -32.50 23.98
C GLU A 535 5.91 -33.34 23.74
N HIS A 536 6.31 -34.12 24.76
CA HIS A 536 7.53 -34.93 24.72
C HIS A 536 7.48 -35.88 23.52
N ARG A 537 8.32 -35.62 22.50
CA ARG A 537 8.53 -36.55 21.39
C ARG A 537 8.94 -37.91 21.96
N PRO A 538 8.13 -38.98 21.85
CA PRO A 538 8.62 -40.31 22.08
C PRO A 538 9.54 -40.60 20.90
N CYS A 539 10.85 -40.75 21.14
CA CYS A 539 11.76 -41.20 20.10
C CYS A 539 11.30 -42.57 19.61
N LEU A 540 10.69 -42.60 18.41
CA LEU A 540 10.32 -43.84 17.75
C LEU A 540 11.61 -44.57 17.37
N PHE A 541 12.05 -45.50 18.22
CA PHE A 541 13.03 -46.50 17.87
C PHE A 541 12.48 -47.32 16.70
N VAL A 542 13.00 -47.07 15.50
CA VAL A 542 12.82 -47.97 14.37
C VAL A 542 13.55 -49.27 14.72
N CYS A 543 12.78 -50.35 14.84
CA CYS A 543 13.30 -51.68 15.09
C CYS A 543 14.23 -52.12 13.95
N PHE A 544 15.55 -52.15 14.20
CA PHE A 544 16.46 -53.05 13.50
C PHE A 544 16.59 -54.36 14.30
N PRO A 545 16.71 -55.52 13.63
CA PRO A 545 16.78 -56.81 14.31
C PRO A 545 18.12 -56.98 15.06
N SER A 546 18.03 -57.66 16.21
CA SER A 546 19.17 -58.10 17.04
C SER A 546 20.24 -58.81 16.21
N PRO A 547 21.53 -58.63 16.55
CA PRO A 547 22.13 -59.63 17.44
C PRO A 547 23.05 -59.09 18.56
N THR A 548 22.65 -59.43 19.80
CA THR A 548 23.52 -59.96 20.89
C THR A 548 24.52 -59.07 21.69
N VAL A 549 24.63 -59.42 22.98
CA VAL A 549 25.72 -59.17 23.98
C VAL A 549 25.54 -57.92 24.91
N PRO A 550 25.86 -57.99 26.24
CA PRO A 550 25.10 -57.24 27.26
C PRO A 550 25.86 -56.21 28.13
N TRP A 551 25.08 -55.29 28.73
CA TRP A 551 25.20 -54.69 30.09
C TRP A 551 26.56 -54.18 30.62
N SER A 552 26.63 -52.89 31.02
CA SER A 552 26.89 -52.45 32.43
C SER A 552 27.14 -50.93 32.63
N GLN A 553 26.54 -50.35 33.69
CA GLN A 553 27.00 -49.17 34.50
C GLN A 553 27.11 -47.78 33.78
N VAL A 554 27.11 -46.57 34.40
CA VAL A 554 26.76 -45.95 35.71
C VAL A 554 26.73 -44.41 35.43
N SER A 555 25.63 -43.67 35.58
CA SER A 555 25.14 -42.88 36.75
C SER A 555 26.01 -41.71 37.27
N THR A 556 25.35 -40.57 37.61
CA THR A 556 25.82 -39.39 38.43
C THR A 556 26.78 -38.42 37.70
N VAL A 557 26.81 -37.08 37.88
CA VAL A 557 26.55 -36.20 39.06
C VAL A 557 25.90 -34.83 38.67
N ILE A 558 25.22 -34.20 39.65
CA ILE A 558 24.52 -32.90 39.59
C ILE A 558 25.25 -31.81 40.42
N ASN A 559 25.14 -30.54 40.00
CA ASN A 559 25.42 -29.27 40.72
C ASN A 559 26.88 -28.93 41.14
N LEU A 560 27.32 -27.69 40.84
CA LEU A 560 27.47 -26.61 41.86
C LEU A 560 27.97 -25.25 41.30
N PHE A 561 27.67 -24.20 42.07
CA PHE A 561 28.22 -22.82 42.09
C PHE A 561 27.82 -21.76 41.04
N SER A 562 26.87 -20.92 41.47
CA SER A 562 26.92 -19.46 41.23
C SER A 562 27.75 -18.79 42.34
N PHE A 563 28.60 -17.80 42.03
CA PHE A 563 28.86 -16.59 42.84
C PHE A 563 29.93 -15.69 42.20
N PHE A 564 29.57 -14.42 41.96
CA PHE A 564 30.35 -13.16 42.08
C PHE A 564 30.05 -12.15 40.96
N PHE A 565 29.79 -10.92 41.39
CA PHE A 565 29.64 -9.71 40.58
C PHE A 565 30.68 -8.68 41.08
N VAL A 566 30.85 -7.58 40.33
CA VAL A 566 31.43 -6.25 40.70
C VAL A 566 32.73 -5.85 39.96
N HIS A 567 32.55 -4.90 39.02
CA HIS A 567 33.49 -3.86 38.51
C HIS A 567 34.78 -4.25 37.74
N ALA A 568 34.84 -3.93 36.43
CA ALA A 568 35.50 -2.70 35.92
C ALA A 568 35.87 -2.74 34.40
N ASN A 569 35.34 -1.78 33.64
CA ASN A 569 35.96 -0.99 32.54
C ASN A 569 36.82 -1.61 31.39
N LYS A 570 36.42 -1.22 30.16
CA LYS A 570 37.20 -0.95 28.92
C LYS A 570 37.72 -2.11 28.03
N ASN A 571 37.38 -1.97 26.73
CA ASN A 571 38.00 -2.47 25.49
C ASN A 571 38.38 -3.96 25.35
N PRO A 572 37.77 -4.68 24.39
CA PRO A 572 38.35 -5.89 23.80
C PRO A 572 39.08 -5.58 22.48
N ALA A 573 40.35 -5.96 22.38
CA ALA A 573 41.08 -6.06 21.11
C ALA A 573 42.06 -7.25 21.14
N MET A 574 41.79 -8.26 20.29
CA MET A 574 42.62 -9.46 20.03
C MET A 574 42.86 -10.40 21.25
N VAL A 575 42.92 -11.72 21.11
CA VAL A 575 43.84 -12.51 20.26
C VAL A 575 43.24 -13.86 19.87
N LEU A 576 43.52 -14.28 18.64
CA LEU A 576 43.20 -15.58 18.05
C LEU A 576 44.28 -16.63 18.40
N ALA A 577 43.88 -17.89 18.63
CA ALA A 577 44.83 -19.01 18.69
C ALA A 577 44.23 -20.30 18.07
N MET A 578 44.48 -20.51 16.78
CA MET A 578 44.24 -21.78 16.08
C MET A 578 45.44 -22.73 16.23
N VAL A 579 45.18 -24.03 16.34
CA VAL A 579 46.16 -25.10 16.08
C VAL A 579 45.69 -25.91 14.88
N PHE A 580 46.42 -25.83 13.77
CA PHE A 580 46.21 -26.61 12.55
C PHE A 580 46.89 -27.97 12.63
N ILE A 581 46.22 -29.06 12.19
CA ILE A 581 46.87 -30.23 11.57
C ILE A 581 46.01 -30.81 10.43
N ASN A 582 46.59 -30.82 9.22
CA ASN A 582 46.33 -31.68 8.04
C ASN A 582 45.03 -31.63 7.19
N GLY A 583 45.16 -31.01 6.01
CA GLY A 583 45.04 -31.76 4.74
C GLY A 583 43.87 -31.43 3.81
N PRO A 584 44.04 -31.44 2.46
CA PRO A 584 43.43 -30.38 1.64
C PRO A 584 42.52 -30.87 0.50
N LEU A 585 41.22 -30.58 0.59
CA LEU A 585 40.30 -30.28 -0.52
C LEU A 585 38.96 -29.79 0.07
N HIS A 586 38.35 -28.72 -0.49
CA HIS A 586 37.10 -28.01 -0.09
C HIS A 586 37.21 -26.64 0.61
N CYS A 587 38.39 -26.13 0.95
CA CYS A 587 38.53 -24.81 1.60
C CYS A 587 38.49 -23.61 0.63
N LEU A 588 37.56 -23.63 -0.34
CA LEU A 588 37.36 -22.54 -1.34
C LEU A 588 35.89 -22.28 -1.71
N ILE A 589 34.94 -22.97 -1.06
CA ILE A 589 33.48 -22.77 -1.24
C ILE A 589 32.77 -22.46 0.10
N LEU A 590 33.46 -22.59 1.24
CA LEU A 590 32.89 -22.43 2.58
C LEU A 590 33.34 -21.16 3.33
N LEU A 591 34.12 -20.26 2.70
CA LEU A 591 34.47 -18.95 3.27
C LEU A 591 33.61 -17.78 2.78
N SER A 592 32.71 -18.00 1.82
CA SER A 592 31.78 -16.99 1.27
C SER A 592 30.33 -17.16 1.75
N LEU A 593 30.09 -18.02 2.74
CA LEU A 593 28.74 -18.41 3.21
C LEU A 593 28.56 -18.29 4.74
N MET A 594 29.43 -17.54 5.42
CA MET A 594 29.31 -17.21 6.86
C MET A 594 29.46 -15.70 7.14
N PHE A 595 28.92 -14.88 6.24
CA PHE A 595 28.57 -13.47 6.51
C PHE A 595 27.13 -13.20 6.06
N VAL A 596 26.18 -13.83 6.76
CA VAL A 596 24.86 -13.22 6.97
C VAL A 596 24.84 -12.85 8.45
N VAL A 597 25.36 -11.66 8.73
CA VAL A 597 25.16 -10.99 10.01
C VAL A 597 23.68 -10.59 10.07
N ASN A 598 23.12 -10.40 11.26
CA ASN A 598 21.85 -9.69 11.43
C ASN A 598 21.95 -8.36 10.63
N GLY A 599 21.14 -8.21 9.60
CA GLY A 599 21.26 -7.10 8.66
C GLY A 599 20.63 -5.82 9.23
N ASP A 600 21.37 -5.12 10.08
CA ASP A 600 21.05 -3.73 10.41
C ASP A 600 21.07 -2.91 9.11
N ILE A 601 20.10 -2.00 8.93
CA ILE A 601 20.04 -1.10 7.77
C ILE A 601 21.27 -0.19 7.81
N PRO A 602 22.06 -0.08 6.73
CA PRO A 602 23.29 0.73 6.73
C PRO A 602 23.00 2.19 7.08
N THR A 603 23.93 2.83 7.79
CA THR A 603 23.82 4.25 8.16
C THR A 603 25.00 5.08 7.71
N THR A 604 24.77 6.33 7.29
CA THR A 604 25.87 7.27 6.93
C THR A 604 26.86 7.53 8.09
N LEU A 605 26.52 7.16 9.33
CA LEU A 605 27.45 7.17 10.47
C LEU A 605 28.62 6.19 10.33
N GLU A 606 28.46 5.10 9.55
CA GLU A 606 29.53 4.10 9.32
C GLU A 606 30.69 4.65 8.47
N GLY A 607 30.48 5.81 7.82
CA GLY A 607 31.41 6.41 6.86
C GLY A 607 31.03 6.08 5.41
N PRO A 608 31.93 6.36 4.45
CA PRO A 608 31.64 6.14 3.04
C PRO A 608 31.56 4.65 2.72
N PHE A 609 30.47 4.26 2.06
CA PHE A 609 30.26 2.92 1.53
C PHE A 609 31.14 2.69 0.30
N LYS A 610 31.53 1.44 0.07
CA LYS A 610 32.21 1.08 -1.18
C LYS A 610 31.23 1.23 -2.35
N PRO A 611 31.68 1.73 -3.51
CA PRO A 611 30.82 1.87 -4.68
C PRO A 611 30.16 0.55 -5.12
N VAL A 612 28.86 0.61 -5.39
CA VAL A 612 28.05 -0.48 -5.93
C VAL A 612 27.43 -0.05 -7.25
N THR A 613 27.66 -0.86 -8.30
CA THR A 613 26.94 -0.79 -9.57
C THR A 613 26.05 -2.03 -9.68
N VAL A 614 24.75 -1.85 -9.85
CA VAL A 614 23.84 -2.98 -10.13
C VAL A 614 23.99 -3.41 -11.59
N PRO A 615 24.20 -4.70 -11.90
CA PRO A 615 24.30 -5.17 -13.27
C PRO A 615 23.02 -4.88 -14.08
N VAL A 616 23.18 -4.22 -15.22
CA VAL A 616 22.08 -3.87 -16.12
C VAL A 616 21.28 -5.10 -16.54
N ASN A 617 19.99 -5.12 -16.21
CA ASN A 617 19.07 -6.16 -16.67
C ASN A 617 18.56 -5.83 -18.07
N THR A 618 19.15 -6.43 -19.11
CA THR A 618 18.76 -6.14 -20.50
C THR A 618 17.34 -6.58 -20.88
N SER A 619 16.63 -7.32 -20.04
CA SER A 619 15.23 -7.71 -20.30
C SER A 619 14.18 -6.63 -20.01
N ILE A 620 14.55 -5.55 -19.28
CA ILE A 620 13.66 -4.41 -19.00
C ILE A 620 13.85 -3.24 -19.96
N ILE A 621 14.87 -3.28 -20.83
CA ILE A 621 15.19 -2.24 -21.83
C ILE A 621 14.35 -2.47 -23.11
N GLY A 622 13.03 -2.61 -22.94
CA GLY A 622 12.09 -2.66 -24.05
C GLY A 622 11.71 -1.27 -24.55
N ASN A 623 11.18 -1.16 -25.77
CA ASN A 623 10.67 0.11 -26.29
C ASN A 623 9.62 0.72 -25.34
N MET A 624 9.93 1.88 -24.77
CA MET A 624 8.96 2.68 -24.01
C MET A 624 7.73 2.94 -24.87
N THR A 625 6.54 2.77 -24.29
CA THR A 625 5.27 2.92 -24.99
C THR A 625 4.41 3.91 -24.23
N SER A 626 4.25 5.11 -24.82
CA SER A 626 3.37 6.17 -24.32
C SER A 626 1.93 5.66 -24.15
N LEU A 627 1.22 6.19 -23.15
CA LEU A 627 -0.20 5.88 -22.98
C LEU A 627 -1.01 6.38 -24.20
N PRO A 628 -1.90 5.56 -24.78
CA PRO A 628 -2.65 5.94 -25.96
C PRO A 628 -3.76 6.94 -25.59
N TYR A 629 -4.03 7.92 -26.46
CA TYR A 629 -5.05 8.97 -26.26
C TYR A 629 -6.45 8.45 -25.84
N ASN A 630 -6.81 7.21 -26.22
CA ASN A 630 -8.11 6.62 -25.87
C ASN A 630 -8.15 5.91 -24.51
N ASP A 631 -7.04 5.88 -23.76
CA ASP A 631 -6.99 5.35 -22.40
C ASP A 631 -7.97 6.13 -21.50
N THR A 632 -8.70 5.40 -20.66
CA THR A 632 -9.73 5.97 -19.78
C THR A 632 -9.21 7.01 -18.79
N SER A 633 -7.92 6.95 -18.43
CA SER A 633 -7.28 7.92 -17.54
C SER A 633 -7.01 9.29 -18.19
N LEU A 634 -7.10 9.40 -19.52
CA LEU A 634 -6.81 10.63 -20.27
C LEU A 634 -8.08 11.34 -20.77
N GLN A 635 -9.26 10.77 -20.47
CA GLN A 635 -10.55 11.25 -20.97
C GLN A 635 -11.00 12.50 -20.21
N ARG A 636 -11.46 13.51 -20.97
CA ARG A 636 -12.11 14.72 -20.46
C ARG A 636 -13.36 14.42 -19.63
N PRO A 637 -13.76 15.30 -18.69
CA PRO A 637 -15.10 15.30 -18.12
C PRO A 637 -16.22 15.36 -19.17
N THR A 638 -17.40 14.87 -18.77
CA THR A 638 -18.59 14.84 -19.64
C THR A 638 -19.38 16.15 -19.61
N LEU A 639 -19.25 16.94 -18.54
CA LEU A 639 -19.85 18.26 -18.40
C LEU A 639 -18.84 19.33 -18.84
N ASP A 640 -19.29 20.27 -19.68
CA ASP A 640 -18.45 21.41 -20.09
C ASP A 640 -18.11 22.29 -18.88
N PHE A 641 -16.87 22.78 -18.85
CA PHE A 641 -16.26 23.54 -17.74
C PHE A 641 -16.16 22.82 -16.39
N GLN A 642 -16.53 21.54 -16.28
CA GLN A 642 -16.26 20.78 -15.05
C GLN A 642 -14.74 20.70 -14.79
N PRO A 643 -14.27 20.92 -13.55
CA PRO A 643 -12.85 20.85 -13.20
C PRO A 643 -12.19 19.51 -13.56
N GLU A 644 -11.04 19.61 -14.22
CA GLU A 644 -10.10 18.53 -14.49
C GLU A 644 -8.68 18.95 -14.12
N GLN A 645 -7.74 18.00 -14.15
CA GLN A 645 -6.31 18.24 -13.85
C GLN A 645 -6.12 18.85 -12.45
N ILE A 646 -6.96 18.44 -11.49
CA ILE A 646 -7.01 19.00 -10.14
C ILE A 646 -5.72 18.67 -9.39
N SER A 647 -5.07 19.68 -8.82
CA SER A 647 -3.81 19.58 -8.09
C SER A 647 -3.82 20.40 -6.80
N VAL A 648 -3.26 19.83 -5.74
CA VAL A 648 -2.96 20.50 -4.47
C VAL A 648 -1.45 20.71 -4.37
N SER A 649 -1.03 21.92 -4.02
CA SER A 649 0.39 22.27 -3.80
C SER A 649 0.53 23.03 -2.47
N LEU A 650 1.69 22.94 -1.82
CA LEU A 650 1.94 23.62 -0.56
C LEU A 650 2.20 25.11 -0.76
N SER A 651 1.79 25.93 0.21
CA SER A 651 2.33 27.28 0.40
C SER A 651 3.60 27.20 1.28
N SER A 652 4.42 28.26 1.35
CA SER A 652 5.55 28.30 2.32
C SER A 652 5.07 28.25 3.78
N ASN A 653 3.79 28.53 4.04
CA ASN A 653 3.14 28.42 5.35
C ASN A 653 2.25 27.17 5.43
N CYS A 654 2.51 26.28 6.39
CA CYS A 654 1.78 25.03 6.61
C CYS A 654 0.27 25.21 6.89
N SER A 655 -0.16 26.40 7.31
CA SER A 655 -1.58 26.77 7.47
C SER A 655 -2.25 27.23 6.16
N SER A 656 -1.66 26.89 5.01
CA SER A 656 -2.18 27.23 3.68
C SER A 656 -1.74 26.25 2.61
N VAL A 657 -2.63 26.00 1.65
CA VAL A 657 -2.32 25.23 0.43
C VAL A 657 -2.89 25.95 -0.79
N TRP A 658 -2.26 25.75 -1.93
CA TRP A 658 -2.82 26.10 -3.24
C TRP A 658 -3.64 24.93 -3.77
N ILE A 659 -4.81 25.22 -4.33
CA ILE A 659 -5.63 24.28 -5.10
C ILE A 659 -5.78 24.84 -6.50
N SER A 660 -5.39 24.05 -7.50
CA SER A 660 -5.40 24.44 -8.91
C SER A 660 -6.13 23.40 -9.76
N TRP A 661 -6.76 23.84 -10.85
CA TRP A 661 -7.48 22.98 -11.79
C TRP A 661 -7.65 23.67 -13.15
N VAL A 662 -8.10 22.91 -14.15
CA VAL A 662 -8.43 23.42 -15.49
C VAL A 662 -9.93 23.28 -15.76
N THR A 663 -10.54 24.26 -16.43
CA THR A 663 -11.92 24.17 -16.94
C THR A 663 -11.99 24.46 -18.45
N GLY A 664 -12.80 23.68 -19.15
CA GLY A 664 -12.95 23.76 -20.60
C GLY A 664 -11.82 23.07 -21.37
N GLU A 665 -12.12 22.60 -22.58
CA GLU A 665 -11.11 21.93 -23.41
C GLU A 665 -10.09 22.92 -23.96
N PHE A 666 -8.83 22.50 -24.05
CA PHE A 666 -7.81 23.18 -24.85
C PHE A 666 -8.22 23.25 -26.34
N GLN A 667 -7.63 24.19 -27.06
CA GLN A 667 -7.77 24.29 -28.52
C GLN A 667 -6.42 24.10 -29.20
N PHE A 668 -6.44 23.43 -30.35
CA PHE A 668 -5.24 23.04 -31.07
C PHE A 668 -5.43 23.10 -32.58
N GLY A 669 -4.56 23.82 -33.28
CA GLY A 669 -4.63 24.03 -34.73
C GLY A 669 -4.25 25.46 -35.16
N ASP A 670 -4.75 25.85 -36.32
CA ASP A 670 -4.37 27.12 -36.97
C ASP A 670 -5.22 28.32 -36.50
N ASP A 671 -6.50 28.07 -36.16
CA ASP A 671 -7.50 29.08 -35.77
C ASP A 671 -7.81 29.04 -34.25
N ILE A 672 -6.78 29.00 -33.39
CA ILE A 672 -6.98 29.00 -31.92
C ILE A 672 -7.56 30.33 -31.41
N LYS A 673 -8.43 30.25 -30.39
CA LYS A 673 -9.00 31.42 -29.71
C LYS A 673 -8.93 31.22 -28.20
N PRO A 674 -7.96 31.86 -27.51
CA PRO A 674 -7.86 31.77 -26.05
C PRO A 674 -9.20 32.06 -25.38
N LEU A 675 -9.57 31.21 -24.42
CA LEU A 675 -10.79 31.41 -23.63
C LEU A 675 -10.64 32.67 -22.76
N ASP A 676 -11.74 33.34 -22.47
CA ASP A 676 -11.73 34.44 -21.50
C ASP A 676 -11.61 33.85 -20.08
N PRO A 677 -10.49 34.02 -19.36
CA PRO A 677 -10.33 33.43 -18.03
C PRO A 677 -11.34 33.99 -17.03
N GLN A 678 -11.91 35.17 -17.27
CA GLN A 678 -12.93 35.78 -16.41
C GLN A 678 -14.35 35.23 -16.66
N SER A 679 -14.51 34.30 -17.61
CA SER A 679 -15.82 33.69 -17.93
C SER A 679 -16.25 32.56 -16.97
N VAL A 680 -15.34 32.06 -16.13
CA VAL A 680 -15.57 31.01 -15.13
C VAL A 680 -14.90 31.41 -13.81
N ALA A 681 -15.61 31.37 -12.69
CA ALA A 681 -15.08 31.76 -11.39
C ALA A 681 -14.11 30.72 -10.79
N SER A 682 -13.03 31.18 -10.17
CA SER A 682 -12.11 30.34 -9.39
C SER A 682 -12.55 30.25 -7.93
N VAL A 683 -13.36 29.24 -7.59
CA VAL A 683 -13.88 29.04 -6.22
C VAL A 683 -13.47 27.68 -5.65
N VAL A 684 -13.06 27.67 -4.38
CA VAL A 684 -12.91 26.46 -3.57
C VAL A 684 -13.87 26.54 -2.39
N GLN A 685 -14.67 25.48 -2.19
CA GLN A 685 -15.47 25.27 -0.99
C GLN A 685 -14.82 24.16 -0.15
N TYR A 686 -14.54 24.42 1.13
CA TYR A 686 -13.76 23.51 1.97
C TYR A 686 -14.23 23.46 3.42
N GLY A 687 -13.87 22.39 4.11
CA GLY A 687 -14.10 22.17 5.53
C GLY A 687 -13.15 21.10 6.06
N THR A 688 -12.95 21.02 7.38
CA THR A 688 -12.29 19.86 7.97
C THR A 688 -13.13 18.61 7.72
N PHE A 689 -12.50 17.44 7.60
CA PHE A 689 -13.19 16.19 7.30
C PHE A 689 -14.34 15.91 8.29
N ASN A 690 -15.50 15.48 7.76
CA ASN A 690 -16.77 15.33 8.49
C ASN A 690 -17.40 16.64 9.03
N SER A 691 -16.84 17.82 8.72
CA SER A 691 -17.54 19.10 8.86
C SER A 691 -18.21 19.49 7.53
N SER A 692 -19.26 20.30 7.57
CA SER A 692 -19.81 20.88 6.34
C SER A 692 -18.81 21.85 5.72
N ARG A 693 -18.69 21.86 4.38
CA ARG A 693 -17.86 22.79 3.58
C ARG A 693 -18.38 24.24 3.65
N ASN A 694 -18.31 24.82 4.83
CA ASN A 694 -18.82 26.14 5.18
C ASN A 694 -17.83 27.26 4.85
N ASN A 695 -16.56 26.92 4.62
CA ASN A 695 -15.53 27.88 4.24
C ASN A 695 -15.43 27.97 2.73
N GLN A 696 -15.08 29.15 2.23
CA GLN A 696 -14.93 29.43 0.82
C GLN A 696 -13.69 30.29 0.59
N ALA A 697 -12.87 29.89 -0.38
CA ALA A 697 -11.75 30.68 -0.89
C ALA A 697 -12.02 31.00 -2.37
N THR A 698 -11.53 32.15 -2.83
CA THR A 698 -11.58 32.54 -4.24
C THR A 698 -10.19 32.96 -4.70
N GLY A 699 -9.86 32.69 -5.95
CA GLY A 699 -8.55 32.98 -6.52
C GLY A 699 -8.63 33.52 -7.93
N ASN A 700 -7.54 33.33 -8.67
CA ASN A 700 -7.37 33.89 -10.01
C ASN A 700 -7.55 32.80 -11.08
N SER A 701 -7.67 33.25 -12.33
CA SER A 701 -7.72 32.40 -13.51
C SER A 701 -6.89 32.99 -14.64
N LEU A 702 -6.32 32.13 -15.47
CA LEU A 702 -5.50 32.49 -16.63
C LEU A 702 -5.69 31.49 -17.77
N VAL A 703 -5.16 31.85 -18.94
CA VAL A 703 -4.95 30.94 -20.08
C VAL A 703 -3.55 31.18 -20.61
N TYR A 704 -2.90 30.14 -21.12
CA TYR A 704 -1.66 30.30 -21.88
C TYR A 704 -1.82 29.80 -23.30
N SER A 705 -0.92 30.24 -24.17
CA SER A 705 -0.82 29.76 -25.54
C SER A 705 0.62 29.38 -25.85
N GLN A 706 0.76 28.42 -26.76
CA GLN A 706 2.03 28.03 -27.35
C GLN A 706 1.93 28.29 -28.85
N GLN A 707 2.76 29.19 -29.37
CA GLN A 707 2.71 29.65 -30.76
C GLN A 707 4.07 29.54 -31.44
N TYR A 708 4.06 29.27 -32.75
CA TYR A 708 5.27 29.08 -33.55
C TYR A 708 5.25 29.97 -34.80
N PRO A 709 6.38 30.55 -35.22
CA PRO A 709 6.40 31.58 -36.26
C PRO A 709 6.53 31.04 -37.70
N TYR A 710 6.26 29.74 -37.93
CA TYR A 710 6.47 29.06 -39.21
C TYR A 710 5.19 28.47 -39.80
N GLU A 711 5.07 28.58 -41.13
CA GLU A 711 3.95 28.03 -41.90
C GLU A 711 3.92 26.49 -41.79
N GLY A 712 2.76 25.95 -41.36
CA GLY A 712 2.54 24.51 -41.20
C GLY A 712 2.67 23.98 -39.77
N LEU A 713 3.11 24.80 -38.82
CA LEU A 713 3.14 24.45 -37.39
C LEU A 713 1.83 24.84 -36.71
N LYS A 714 1.28 23.96 -35.87
CA LYS A 714 0.01 24.20 -35.17
C LYS A 714 0.23 24.95 -33.87
N SER A 715 -0.67 25.87 -33.56
CA SER A 715 -0.70 26.58 -32.29
C SER A 715 -1.61 25.87 -31.27
N TYR A 716 -1.38 26.17 -30.00
CA TYR A 716 -2.17 25.66 -28.87
C TYR A 716 -2.62 26.82 -27.97
N THR A 717 -3.81 26.69 -27.37
CA THR A 717 -4.19 27.46 -26.17
C THR A 717 -4.88 26.54 -25.16
N SER A 718 -4.59 26.76 -23.89
CA SER A 718 -5.13 25.94 -22.80
C SER A 718 -6.64 26.13 -22.59
N GLY A 719 -7.23 25.23 -21.80
CA GLY A 719 -8.42 25.56 -21.01
C GLY A 719 -8.13 26.69 -20.01
N ILE A 720 -9.15 27.15 -19.29
CA ILE A 720 -8.96 28.15 -18.23
C ILE A 720 -8.31 27.46 -17.04
N ILE A 721 -7.11 27.89 -16.66
CA ILE A 721 -6.39 27.40 -15.49
C ILE A 721 -6.76 28.29 -14.31
N HIS A 722 -7.10 27.68 -13.17
CA HIS A 722 -7.51 28.34 -11.95
C HIS A 722 -6.52 28.03 -10.84
N CYS A 723 -6.17 29.03 -10.01
CA CYS A 723 -5.32 28.87 -8.84
C CYS A 723 -5.95 29.59 -7.64
N VAL A 724 -6.19 28.85 -6.54
CA VAL A 724 -6.81 29.38 -5.32
C VAL A 724 -5.95 29.05 -4.10
N LEU A 725 -5.47 30.09 -3.41
CA LEU A 725 -4.81 29.95 -2.11
C LEU A 725 -5.87 29.78 -1.02
N VAL A 726 -5.85 28.63 -0.35
CA VAL A 726 -6.71 28.31 0.78
C VAL A 726 -5.92 28.57 2.07
N THR A 727 -6.35 29.54 2.86
CA THR A 727 -5.64 30.01 4.07
C THR A 727 -6.39 29.69 5.37
N GLY A 728 -5.66 29.72 6.49
CA GLY A 728 -6.24 29.54 7.82
C GLY A 728 -6.58 28.08 8.11
N LEU A 729 -5.76 27.18 7.55
CA LEU A 729 -5.87 25.74 7.76
C LEU A 729 -5.12 25.33 9.03
N ASP A 730 -5.69 24.38 9.75
CA ASP A 730 -5.04 23.69 10.84
C ASP A 730 -3.96 22.74 10.27
N PRO A 731 -2.74 22.70 10.84
CA PRO A 731 -1.69 21.74 10.47
C PRO A 731 -2.10 20.27 10.75
N ASP A 732 -1.47 19.32 10.05
CA ASP A 732 -1.74 17.87 10.14
C ASP A 732 -3.24 17.49 10.17
N THR A 733 -4.05 18.21 9.38
CA THR A 733 -5.51 18.10 9.39
C THR A 733 -6.01 17.69 8.01
N LEU A 734 -6.92 16.71 7.99
CA LEU A 734 -7.59 16.27 6.77
C LEU A 734 -8.73 17.24 6.44
N TYR A 735 -8.66 17.85 5.25
CA TYR A 735 -9.67 18.73 4.69
C TYR A 735 -10.42 18.04 3.56
N GLU A 736 -11.73 18.26 3.48
CA GLU A 736 -12.55 17.97 2.30
C GLU A 736 -12.79 19.25 1.50
N TYR A 737 -12.75 19.15 0.16
CA TYR A 737 -12.95 20.29 -0.72
C TYR A 737 -13.67 19.94 -2.02
N GLN A 738 -14.26 20.97 -2.63
CA GLN A 738 -14.66 20.99 -4.04
C GLN A 738 -14.14 22.29 -4.67
N CYS A 739 -13.74 22.24 -5.94
CA CYS A 739 -13.32 23.39 -6.72
C CYS A 739 -14.25 23.63 -7.92
N GLY A 740 -14.14 24.76 -8.60
CA GLY A 740 -14.92 25.10 -9.80
C GLY A 740 -15.68 26.41 -9.66
N ASP A 741 -16.77 26.55 -10.41
CA ASP A 741 -17.65 27.73 -10.37
C ASP A 741 -19.06 27.34 -9.89
N PRO A 742 -19.52 27.79 -8.71
CA PRO A 742 -20.84 27.46 -8.17
C PRO A 742 -22.00 28.20 -8.83
N SER A 743 -21.74 29.15 -9.75
CA SER A 743 -22.78 29.85 -10.52
C SER A 743 -23.28 29.06 -11.74
N ILE A 744 -22.52 28.05 -12.16
CA ILE A 744 -22.82 27.10 -13.23
C ILE A 744 -22.74 25.65 -12.69
N PRO A 745 -23.26 24.63 -13.39
CA PRO A 745 -23.18 23.24 -12.92
C PRO A 745 -21.79 22.63 -13.16
N ALA A 746 -20.74 23.30 -12.68
CA ALA A 746 -19.34 23.00 -12.96
C ALA A 746 -18.47 23.05 -11.67
N MET A 747 -18.94 22.37 -10.62
CA MET A 747 -18.11 22.04 -9.46
C MET A 747 -17.50 20.63 -9.64
N SER A 748 -16.32 20.40 -9.05
CA SER A 748 -15.67 19.09 -9.00
C SER A 748 -16.46 18.10 -8.15
N ASP A 749 -16.08 16.82 -8.24
CA ASP A 749 -16.38 15.86 -7.17
C ASP A 749 -15.70 16.28 -5.84
N VAL A 750 -16.06 15.63 -4.74
CA VAL A 750 -15.42 15.91 -3.43
C VAL A 750 -14.05 15.23 -3.39
N HIS A 751 -13.03 16.02 -3.11
CA HIS A 751 -11.64 15.59 -2.94
C HIS A 751 -11.17 15.87 -1.51
N TYR A 752 -10.03 15.28 -1.13
CA TYR A 752 -9.51 15.35 0.24
C TYR A 752 -8.00 15.54 0.23
N PHE A 753 -7.45 16.41 1.09
CA PHE A 753 -6.00 16.52 1.28
C PHE A 753 -5.67 16.69 2.77
N ARG A 754 -4.48 16.29 3.18
CA ARG A 754 -3.94 16.53 4.53
C ARG A 754 -2.94 17.68 4.47
N THR A 755 -3.06 18.65 5.38
CA THR A 755 -2.06 19.71 5.56
C THR A 755 -0.78 19.15 6.19
N MET A 756 0.36 19.78 5.92
CA MET A 756 1.62 19.39 6.55
C MET A 756 1.60 19.65 8.07
N PRO A 757 2.36 18.88 8.86
CA PRO A 757 2.62 19.25 10.26
C PRO A 757 3.40 20.57 10.35
N SER A 758 3.32 21.23 11.50
CA SER A 758 3.95 22.54 11.73
C SER A 758 4.76 22.64 13.03
N GLN A 759 4.72 21.61 13.88
CA GLN A 759 5.46 21.63 15.15
C GLN A 759 6.93 21.27 14.91
N PRO A 760 7.89 21.94 15.58
CA PRO A 760 9.28 21.52 15.55
C PRO A 760 9.44 20.07 16.01
N GLY A 761 9.98 19.22 15.14
CA GLY A 761 10.21 17.80 15.41
C GLY A 761 9.08 16.85 15.00
N ASP A 762 7.97 17.36 14.46
CA ASP A 762 6.99 16.55 13.71
C ASP A 762 7.32 16.61 12.20
N TYR A 763 7.05 15.52 11.48
CA TYR A 763 7.41 15.35 10.07
C TYR A 763 6.26 14.71 9.29
N PRO A 764 6.12 14.96 7.96
CA PRO A 764 5.34 14.06 7.10
C PRO A 764 5.89 12.64 7.24
N ASN A 765 5.03 11.64 7.30
CA ASN A 765 5.45 10.24 7.49
C ASN A 765 6.25 9.78 6.27
N ARG A 766 5.75 10.12 5.08
CA ARG A 766 6.29 9.69 3.78
C ARG A 766 6.30 10.82 2.77
N ILE A 767 7.48 11.12 2.25
CA ILE A 767 7.67 12.04 1.13
C ILE A 767 8.12 11.22 -0.07
N ALA A 768 7.32 11.19 -1.13
CA ALA A 768 7.71 10.54 -2.37
C ALA A 768 8.53 11.49 -3.26
N VAL A 769 9.54 10.95 -3.94
CA VAL A 769 10.44 11.70 -4.82
C VAL A 769 10.64 10.94 -6.13
N VAL A 770 10.42 11.61 -7.26
CA VAL A 770 10.59 11.07 -8.62
C VAL A 770 10.88 12.21 -9.59
N GLY A 771 11.77 12.01 -10.56
CA GLY A 771 11.94 12.90 -11.72
C GLY A 771 11.53 12.21 -13.01
N ASP A 772 11.40 12.96 -14.09
CA ASP A 772 11.48 12.39 -15.45
C ASP A 772 10.36 11.38 -15.75
N LEU A 773 9.13 11.79 -15.44
CA LEU A 773 7.95 10.91 -15.46
C LEU A 773 7.48 10.56 -16.87
N GLY A 774 7.35 11.56 -17.75
CA GLY A 774 6.67 11.41 -19.04
C GLY A 774 5.24 10.89 -18.91
N LEU A 775 4.74 10.20 -19.95
CA LEU A 775 3.40 9.60 -19.89
C LEU A 775 3.34 8.29 -20.67
N THR A 776 3.90 7.24 -20.06
CA THR A 776 4.00 5.87 -20.56
C THR A 776 3.36 4.84 -19.63
N TYR A 777 3.31 3.57 -20.06
CA TYR A 777 2.98 2.47 -19.15
C TYR A 777 3.97 2.32 -17.98
N ASN A 778 5.22 2.73 -18.13
CA ASN A 778 6.22 2.70 -17.07
C ASN A 778 5.93 3.79 -16.03
N THR A 779 5.58 5.01 -16.48
CA THR A 779 5.03 6.07 -15.61
C THR A 779 3.83 5.58 -14.82
N SER A 780 2.94 4.82 -15.47
CA SER A 780 1.78 4.21 -14.81
C SER A 780 2.19 3.24 -13.70
N THR A 781 3.23 2.41 -13.91
CA THR A 781 3.77 1.57 -12.83
C THR A 781 4.34 2.40 -11.69
N THR A 782 5.16 3.42 -11.98
CA THR A 782 5.76 4.31 -10.97
C THR A 782 4.71 4.95 -10.08
N ILE A 783 3.70 5.60 -10.67
CA ILE A 783 2.65 6.30 -9.93
C ILE A 783 1.75 5.34 -9.15
N ASN A 784 1.44 4.15 -9.68
CA ASN A 784 0.69 3.14 -8.93
C ASN A 784 1.48 2.59 -7.73
N HIS A 785 2.80 2.33 -7.88
CA HIS A 785 3.65 1.90 -6.77
C HIS A 785 3.80 3.00 -5.70
N MET A 786 3.92 4.25 -6.14
CA MET A 786 3.99 5.42 -5.25
C MET A 786 2.70 5.62 -4.47
N LEU A 787 1.53 5.53 -5.11
CA LEU A 787 0.21 5.59 -4.44
C LEU A 787 0.00 4.46 -3.42
N ALA A 788 0.46 3.25 -3.74
CA ALA A 788 0.41 2.11 -2.81
C ALA A 788 1.24 2.32 -1.54
N ASN A 789 2.22 3.24 -1.58
CA ASN A 789 3.03 3.62 -0.42
C ASN A 789 2.44 4.77 0.42
N HIS A 790 1.30 5.33 0.02
CA HIS A 790 0.55 6.35 0.79
C HIS A 790 1.40 7.57 1.21
N PRO A 791 2.00 8.33 0.27
CA PRO A 791 2.76 9.54 0.59
C PRO A 791 1.87 10.67 1.12
N ASP A 792 2.40 11.43 2.08
CA ASP A 792 1.79 12.68 2.57
C ASP A 792 2.16 13.88 1.67
N LEU A 793 3.31 13.80 0.97
CA LEU A 793 3.86 14.82 0.08
C LEU A 793 4.55 14.14 -1.12
N ALA A 794 4.42 14.71 -2.31
CA ALA A 794 5.15 14.29 -3.51
C ALA A 794 6.04 15.42 -4.07
N LEU A 795 7.27 15.09 -4.44
CA LEU A 795 8.23 15.98 -5.11
C LEU A 795 8.50 15.45 -6.52
N LEU A 796 8.18 16.25 -7.54
CA LEU A 796 8.46 15.93 -8.94
C LEU A 796 9.66 16.76 -9.43
N VAL A 797 10.76 16.09 -9.74
CA VAL A 797 12.08 16.73 -9.92
C VAL A 797 12.39 16.99 -11.39
N GLY A 798 11.55 17.81 -12.04
CA GLY A 798 11.67 18.19 -13.46
C GLY A 798 11.28 17.07 -14.44
N ASP A 799 11.24 17.44 -15.72
CA ASP A 799 10.92 16.59 -16.87
C ASP A 799 9.57 15.87 -16.69
N LEU A 800 8.49 16.65 -16.74
CA LEU A 800 7.17 16.18 -16.31
C LEU A 800 6.43 15.47 -17.44
N SER A 801 6.15 16.15 -18.56
CA SER A 801 5.22 15.66 -19.60
C SER A 801 5.87 15.17 -20.90
N PHE A 802 7.11 15.59 -21.17
CA PHE A 802 7.85 15.34 -22.42
C PHE A 802 7.05 15.73 -23.69
N ALA A 803 6.32 16.85 -23.64
CA ALA A 803 5.53 17.35 -24.77
C ALA A 803 6.39 17.77 -25.97
N ASP A 804 7.63 18.17 -25.73
CA ASP A 804 8.67 18.59 -26.67
C ASP A 804 9.37 17.44 -27.43
N LEU A 805 9.14 16.18 -27.03
CA LEU A 805 9.50 15.01 -27.84
C LEU A 805 8.57 14.82 -29.05
N TYR A 806 7.48 15.59 -29.14
CA TYR A 806 6.47 15.49 -30.17
C TYR A 806 6.41 16.74 -31.04
N LEU A 807 6.32 16.54 -32.35
CA LEU A 807 6.03 17.61 -33.30
C LEU A 807 4.63 18.18 -33.06
N THR A 808 4.38 19.41 -33.51
CA THR A 808 3.08 20.11 -33.50
C THR A 808 1.97 19.40 -34.30
N ASN A 809 2.23 18.24 -34.88
CA ASN A 809 1.20 17.38 -35.49
C ASN A 809 0.84 16.15 -34.64
N GLY A 810 1.46 15.97 -33.47
CA GLY A 810 1.27 14.84 -32.56
C GLY A 810 2.15 13.61 -32.87
N THR A 811 3.08 13.71 -33.82
CA THR A 811 4.03 12.63 -34.13
C THR A 811 5.23 12.71 -33.18
N LEU A 812 5.58 11.57 -32.56
CA LEU A 812 6.82 11.43 -31.78
C LEU A 812 8.04 11.64 -32.71
N SER A 813 8.98 12.48 -32.30
CA SER A 813 10.20 12.77 -33.05
C SER A 813 11.21 11.63 -32.91
N ASP A 814 11.81 11.19 -34.01
CA ASP A 814 12.89 10.18 -34.02
C ASP A 814 14.22 10.84 -33.62
N CYS A 815 14.31 11.17 -32.33
CA CYS A 815 15.30 12.08 -31.79
C CYS A 815 16.21 11.36 -30.78
N SER A 816 17.29 10.77 -31.30
CA SER A 816 18.29 10.02 -30.52
C SER A 816 19.33 10.90 -29.80
N SER A 817 19.16 12.22 -29.85
CA SER A 817 20.05 13.21 -29.21
C SER A 817 19.34 14.56 -29.09
N CYS A 818 18.25 14.61 -28.31
CA CYS A 818 17.46 15.83 -28.08
C CYS A 818 18.18 16.81 -27.15
N SER A 819 19.32 17.33 -27.59
CA SER A 819 20.08 18.39 -26.94
C SER A 819 20.26 19.52 -27.94
N PHE A 820 19.17 20.24 -28.21
CA PHE A 820 19.06 21.34 -29.18
C PHE A 820 19.51 20.97 -30.63
N PRO A 821 18.56 20.54 -31.50
CA PRO A 821 18.86 20.37 -32.92
C PRO A 821 19.25 21.70 -33.58
N GLU A 822 19.95 21.64 -34.72
CA GLU A 822 20.39 22.81 -35.50
C GLU A 822 19.22 23.62 -36.14
N THR A 823 17.97 23.31 -35.80
CA THR A 823 16.76 24.05 -36.18
C THR A 823 16.52 25.20 -35.20
N PRO A 824 16.04 26.37 -35.66
CA PRO A 824 15.95 27.57 -34.82
C PRO A 824 14.96 27.50 -33.64
N PHE A 825 14.06 26.50 -33.62
CA PHE A 825 13.08 26.24 -32.57
C PHE A 825 12.88 24.73 -32.40
N GLN A 826 12.45 24.32 -31.21
CA GLN A 826 11.99 22.96 -30.90
C GLN A 826 10.45 22.97 -30.84
N GLU A 827 9.81 22.02 -31.53
CA GLU A 827 8.35 21.87 -31.51
C GLU A 827 7.88 21.17 -30.23
N THR A 828 6.67 21.47 -29.77
CA THR A 828 5.99 20.71 -28.70
C THR A 828 4.53 20.40 -29.03
N TYR A 829 4.04 19.24 -28.58
CA TYR A 829 2.64 18.83 -28.62
C TYR A 829 1.98 19.03 -27.25
N GLN A 830 1.68 20.30 -26.94
CA GLN A 830 1.07 20.75 -25.69
C GLN A 830 -0.10 19.91 -25.11
N PRO A 831 -0.99 19.27 -25.91
CA PRO A 831 -2.01 18.36 -25.36
C PRO A 831 -1.47 17.21 -24.50
N ARG A 832 -0.17 16.88 -24.60
CA ARG A 832 0.52 15.96 -23.68
C ARG A 832 0.45 16.41 -22.23
N TRP A 833 0.57 17.71 -21.95
CA TRP A 833 0.38 18.25 -20.60
C TRP A 833 -1.04 18.04 -20.08
N ASP A 834 -2.06 18.20 -20.91
CA ASP A 834 -3.45 17.98 -20.51
C ASP A 834 -3.74 16.51 -20.21
N TYR A 835 -3.19 15.60 -21.04
CA TYR A 835 -3.26 14.17 -20.79
C TYR A 835 -2.51 13.78 -19.51
N TRP A 836 -1.33 14.36 -19.29
CA TRP A 836 -0.52 14.16 -18.08
C TRP A 836 -1.25 14.67 -16.84
N GLY A 837 -1.86 15.86 -16.88
CA GLY A 837 -2.63 16.42 -15.77
C GLY A 837 -3.87 15.58 -15.43
N ARG A 838 -4.59 15.08 -16.44
CA ARG A 838 -5.73 14.16 -16.24
C ARG A 838 -5.29 12.83 -15.61
N PHE A 839 -4.19 12.26 -16.11
CA PHE A 839 -3.60 11.04 -15.54
C PHE A 839 -3.14 11.24 -14.10
N MET A 840 -2.42 12.33 -13.81
CA MET A 840 -1.83 12.63 -12.49
C MET A 840 -2.86 13.08 -11.45
N GLN A 841 -4.07 13.47 -11.84
CA GLN A 841 -5.15 13.86 -10.92
C GLN A 841 -5.45 12.79 -9.85
N ILE A 842 -5.19 11.51 -10.13
CA ILE A 842 -5.32 10.40 -9.16
C ILE A 842 -4.40 10.57 -7.93
N LEU A 843 -3.26 11.24 -8.09
CA LEU A 843 -2.33 11.63 -7.03
C LEU A 843 -2.59 13.07 -6.60
N THR A 844 -2.46 14.01 -7.55
CA THR A 844 -2.33 15.45 -7.27
C THR A 844 -3.57 16.06 -6.63
N ALA A 845 -4.76 15.52 -6.87
CA ALA A 845 -5.99 15.99 -6.24
C ALA A 845 -6.09 15.62 -4.75
N SER A 846 -5.23 14.70 -4.25
CA SER A 846 -5.30 14.19 -2.87
C SER A 846 -3.99 14.26 -2.08
N VAL A 847 -2.85 14.29 -2.76
CA VAL A 847 -1.51 14.41 -2.16
C VAL A 847 -0.90 15.74 -2.60
N PRO A 848 -0.57 16.66 -1.66
CA PRO A 848 0.20 17.86 -1.97
C PRO A 848 1.44 17.53 -2.80
N THR A 849 1.56 18.18 -3.96
CA THR A 849 2.60 17.90 -4.96
C THR A 849 3.35 19.19 -5.30
N MET A 850 4.67 19.13 -5.19
CA MET A 850 5.59 20.23 -5.51
C MET A 850 6.45 19.83 -6.70
N VAL A 851 6.71 20.78 -7.61
CA VAL A 851 7.40 20.51 -8.88
C VAL A 851 8.47 21.57 -9.15
N ILE A 852 9.63 21.14 -9.64
CA ILE A 852 10.68 22.04 -10.16
C ILE A 852 10.84 21.82 -11.67
N GLU A 853 11.41 22.74 -12.43
CA GLU A 853 11.56 22.60 -13.88
C GLU A 853 12.73 21.70 -14.30
N GLY A 854 12.55 20.93 -15.37
CA GLY A 854 13.62 20.31 -16.16
C GLY A 854 13.87 21.06 -17.48
N ASP A 855 14.79 20.57 -18.31
CA ASP A 855 15.02 21.15 -19.64
C ASP A 855 13.86 20.86 -20.60
N HIS A 856 13.12 19.77 -20.41
CA HIS A 856 11.91 19.51 -21.20
C HIS A 856 10.78 20.52 -20.95
N GLU A 857 10.84 21.28 -19.84
CA GLU A 857 9.94 22.40 -19.57
C GLU A 857 10.35 23.72 -20.25
N ILE A 858 11.54 23.83 -20.88
CA ILE A 858 11.98 25.06 -21.56
C ILE A 858 10.98 25.49 -22.63
N GLU A 859 10.49 24.55 -23.45
CA GLU A 859 9.40 24.69 -24.43
C GLU A 859 9.37 26.02 -25.21
N LYS A 860 10.52 26.42 -25.76
CA LYS A 860 10.71 27.77 -26.33
C LYS A 860 9.75 28.10 -27.49
N GLN A 861 8.98 29.18 -27.35
CA GLN A 861 8.00 29.63 -28.35
C GLN A 861 8.40 30.90 -29.13
N ALA A 862 7.53 31.32 -30.06
CA ALA A 862 7.81 32.32 -31.13
C ALA A 862 8.40 33.66 -30.69
N ASP A 863 8.10 34.13 -29.48
CA ASP A 863 8.56 35.39 -28.90
C ASP A 863 9.78 35.24 -27.97
N ASN A 864 10.41 34.06 -27.98
CA ASN A 864 11.45 33.59 -27.06
C ASN A 864 10.99 33.39 -25.59
N GLN A 865 9.67 33.39 -25.28
CA GLN A 865 9.23 32.88 -23.98
C GLN A 865 9.58 31.40 -23.83
N THR A 866 9.83 31.01 -22.57
CA THR A 866 10.16 29.65 -22.11
C THR A 866 9.36 29.34 -20.86
N PHE A 867 9.27 28.07 -20.45
CA PHE A 867 8.57 27.63 -19.23
C PHE A 867 7.09 28.06 -19.14
N THR A 868 6.45 28.33 -20.27
CA THR A 868 5.09 28.91 -20.31
C THR A 868 4.06 27.90 -19.80
N ALA A 869 4.13 26.63 -20.19
CA ALA A 869 3.23 25.60 -19.69
C ALA A 869 3.46 25.32 -18.19
N TYR A 870 4.71 25.09 -17.78
CA TYR A 870 5.12 24.89 -16.39
C TYR A 870 4.63 26.01 -15.47
N SER A 871 4.98 27.26 -15.77
CA SER A 871 4.64 28.43 -14.92
C SER A 871 3.14 28.76 -14.90
N SER A 872 2.37 28.22 -15.85
CA SER A 872 0.92 28.46 -15.93
C SER A 872 0.09 27.37 -15.27
N ARG A 873 0.56 26.11 -15.24
CA ARG A 873 -0.23 24.94 -14.83
C ARG A 873 -0.17 24.62 -13.34
N PHE A 874 0.93 24.97 -12.68
CA PHE A 874 1.16 24.66 -11.28
C PHE A 874 1.13 25.93 -10.42
N ALA A 875 0.83 25.76 -9.13
CA ALA A 875 0.91 26.84 -8.16
C ALA A 875 2.19 26.69 -7.33
N PHE A 876 2.91 27.80 -7.20
CA PHE A 876 4.23 27.85 -6.58
C PHE A 876 4.24 28.87 -5.44
N PRO A 877 4.86 28.56 -4.29
CA PRO A 877 4.94 29.47 -3.16
C PRO A 877 6.07 30.51 -3.33
N CYS A 878 6.21 31.04 -4.55
CA CYS A 878 7.32 31.93 -4.92
C CYS A 878 7.21 33.29 -4.23
N GLU A 879 6.01 33.90 -4.21
CA GLU A 879 5.78 35.14 -3.46
C GLU A 879 5.92 34.92 -1.94
N GLU A 880 5.39 33.80 -1.41
CA GLU A 880 5.45 33.50 0.03
C GLU A 880 6.87 33.19 0.53
N SER A 881 7.73 32.62 -0.30
CA SER A 881 9.17 32.41 -0.01
C SER A 881 10.06 33.61 -0.34
N GLY A 882 9.50 34.71 -0.84
CA GLY A 882 10.25 35.90 -1.24
C GLY A 882 11.16 35.68 -2.46
N SER A 883 10.89 34.64 -3.24
CA SER A 883 11.46 34.43 -4.58
C SER A 883 10.84 35.42 -5.58
N SER A 884 11.55 35.66 -6.68
CA SER A 884 11.08 36.45 -7.81
C SER A 884 10.66 35.61 -9.02
N SER A 885 10.62 34.27 -8.89
CA SER A 885 10.39 33.34 -9.99
C SER A 885 9.61 32.09 -9.57
N THR A 886 8.84 31.51 -10.48
CA THR A 886 8.26 30.16 -10.37
C THR A 886 9.30 29.05 -10.46
N LEU A 887 10.50 29.36 -10.98
CA LEU A 887 11.60 28.42 -11.21
C LEU A 887 12.48 28.17 -9.96
N TYR A 888 12.24 28.85 -8.84
CA TYR A 888 12.93 28.54 -7.57
C TYR A 888 12.12 29.10 -6.41
N TYR A 889 12.01 28.35 -5.32
CA TYR A 889 11.20 28.72 -4.16
C TYR A 889 11.50 27.81 -2.96
N SER A 890 11.04 28.19 -1.78
CA SER A 890 11.19 27.38 -0.55
C SER A 890 9.87 27.17 0.19
N PHE A 891 9.79 26.09 0.97
CA PHE A 891 8.63 25.79 1.81
C PHE A 891 9.00 24.90 2.99
N ASN A 892 8.14 24.89 4.02
CA ASN A 892 8.30 24.02 5.19
C ASN A 892 7.27 22.88 5.17
N ALA A 893 7.70 21.68 5.53
CA ALA A 893 6.83 20.54 5.79
C ALA A 893 7.27 19.86 7.09
N GLY A 894 6.60 20.20 8.20
CA GLY A 894 7.07 19.85 9.54
C GLY A 894 8.44 20.46 9.84
N GLY A 895 9.32 19.67 10.46
CA GLY A 895 10.72 20.03 10.74
C GLY A 895 11.66 20.01 9.52
N ILE A 896 11.15 20.05 8.28
CA ILE A 896 11.96 20.08 7.06
C ILE A 896 11.76 21.41 6.34
N HIS A 897 12.87 22.08 6.04
CA HIS A 897 12.90 23.19 5.10
C HIS A 897 13.35 22.67 3.73
N PHE A 898 12.51 22.85 2.72
CA PHE A 898 12.77 22.47 1.34
C PHE A 898 13.15 23.71 0.51
N VAL A 899 14.23 23.57 -0.26
CA VAL A 899 14.69 24.58 -1.22
C VAL A 899 14.66 23.97 -2.63
N MET A 900 13.77 24.46 -3.48
CA MET A 900 13.70 24.05 -4.88
C MET A 900 14.50 25.06 -5.71
N LEU A 901 15.56 24.61 -6.38
CA LEU A 901 16.47 25.46 -7.16
C LEU A 901 16.28 25.27 -8.67
N GLY A 902 16.27 26.38 -9.39
CA GLY A 902 16.10 26.40 -10.83
C GLY A 902 17.46 26.28 -11.52
N ALA A 903 17.66 25.17 -12.23
CA ALA A 903 18.91 24.93 -12.94
C ALA A 903 18.96 25.66 -14.29
N TYR A 904 17.80 25.99 -14.85
CA TYR A 904 17.65 26.63 -16.16
C TYR A 904 17.30 28.12 -16.05
N VAL A 905 17.76 28.74 -14.96
CA VAL A 905 17.75 30.19 -14.72
C VAL A 905 19.07 30.60 -14.06
N SER A 906 19.51 31.85 -14.24
CA SER A 906 20.82 32.34 -13.77
C SER A 906 21.03 32.04 -12.27
N TYR A 907 22.10 31.31 -11.98
CA TYR A 907 22.47 30.76 -10.67
C TYR A 907 23.83 31.25 -10.17
N ASP A 908 24.50 32.13 -10.92
CA ASP A 908 25.78 32.71 -10.55
C ASP A 908 25.67 33.61 -9.31
N LYS A 909 26.79 33.85 -8.63
CA LYS A 909 26.87 34.67 -7.40
C LYS A 909 26.34 36.11 -7.52
N SER A 910 25.98 36.60 -8.71
CA SER A 910 25.32 37.90 -8.90
C SER A 910 23.82 37.82 -9.20
N SER A 911 23.25 36.62 -9.36
CA SER A 911 21.87 36.41 -9.80
C SER A 911 20.83 36.64 -8.71
N ASP A 912 19.60 36.92 -9.12
CA ASP A 912 18.45 37.04 -8.20
C ASP A 912 18.18 35.72 -7.46
N GLN A 913 18.42 34.57 -8.09
CA GLN A 913 18.32 33.25 -7.46
C GLN A 913 19.36 33.07 -6.35
N TYR A 914 20.64 33.39 -6.61
CA TYR A 914 21.69 33.24 -5.61
C TYR A 914 21.48 34.21 -4.43
N ASN A 915 21.13 35.46 -4.73
CA ASN A 915 20.80 36.47 -3.72
C ASN A 915 19.53 36.14 -2.93
N TRP A 916 18.57 35.42 -3.51
CA TRP A 916 17.43 34.84 -2.79
C TRP A 916 17.87 33.68 -1.90
N LEU A 917 18.63 32.72 -2.44
CA LEU A 917 19.10 31.53 -1.73
C LEU A 917 19.93 31.88 -0.49
N GLU A 918 20.86 32.83 -0.57
CA GLU A 918 21.64 33.28 0.60
C GLU A 918 20.72 33.85 1.70
N ARG A 919 19.68 34.61 1.32
CA ARG A 919 18.70 35.18 2.27
C ARG A 919 17.81 34.08 2.86
N ASP A 920 17.28 33.20 2.04
CA ASP A 920 16.42 32.08 2.45
C ASP A 920 17.14 31.19 3.48
N LEU A 921 18.33 30.69 3.14
CA LEU A 921 19.19 29.91 4.03
C LEU A 921 19.55 30.66 5.32
N SER A 922 19.81 31.97 5.26
CA SER A 922 20.10 32.78 6.45
C SER A 922 18.93 32.89 7.43
N ASN A 923 17.70 32.64 6.97
CA ASN A 923 16.48 32.63 7.79
C ASN A 923 16.16 31.23 8.35
N VAL A 924 16.83 30.16 7.90
CA VAL A 924 16.56 28.79 8.35
C VAL A 924 17.03 28.59 9.80
N ASN A 925 16.06 28.45 10.71
CA ASN A 925 16.35 28.08 12.08
C ASN A 925 16.39 26.54 12.22
N ARG A 926 17.60 25.98 12.27
CA ARG A 926 17.83 24.52 12.40
C ARG A 926 17.36 23.89 13.72
N SER A 927 16.83 24.66 14.68
CA SER A 927 16.10 24.14 15.85
C SER A 927 14.57 24.08 15.64
N VAL A 928 14.06 24.64 14.54
CA VAL A 928 12.65 24.61 14.12
C VAL A 928 12.48 23.65 12.94
N THR A 929 13.36 23.79 11.93
CA THR A 929 13.49 22.88 10.79
C THR A 929 14.89 22.24 10.79
N PRO A 930 15.11 21.16 11.58
CA PRO A 930 16.42 20.52 11.65
C PRO A 930 16.92 19.99 10.31
N TRP A 931 16.02 19.52 9.46
CA TRP A 931 16.33 19.04 8.13
C TRP A 931 16.29 20.17 7.10
N LEU A 932 17.36 20.28 6.33
CA LEU A 932 17.49 21.17 5.19
C LEU A 932 17.72 20.32 3.95
N VAL A 933 16.74 20.31 3.04
CA VAL A 933 16.73 19.45 1.85
C VAL A 933 16.60 20.32 0.60
N ALA A 934 17.47 20.11 -0.38
CA ALA A 934 17.38 20.81 -1.67
C ALA A 934 16.91 19.86 -2.78
N ALA A 935 16.28 20.41 -3.82
CA ALA A 935 16.00 19.69 -5.06
C ALA A 935 16.14 20.60 -6.28
N TRP A 936 16.69 20.05 -7.36
CA TRP A 936 16.78 20.67 -8.69
C TRP A 936 17.00 19.58 -9.73
N HIS A 937 16.77 19.86 -11.01
CA HIS A 937 16.74 18.81 -12.02
C HIS A 937 18.11 18.14 -12.33
N PRO A 938 19.12 18.78 -12.94
CA PRO A 938 20.35 18.11 -13.36
C PRO A 938 21.33 17.80 -12.21
N PRO A 939 21.80 16.54 -12.04
CA PRO A 939 22.64 16.13 -10.92
C PRO A 939 24.10 16.62 -11.04
N TRP A 940 24.66 17.12 -9.94
CA TRP A 940 26.07 17.54 -9.88
C TRP A 940 27.06 16.37 -9.81
N TYR A 941 26.62 15.23 -9.26
CA TYR A 941 27.46 14.10 -8.86
C TYR A 941 27.14 12.77 -9.54
N SER A 942 26.37 12.78 -10.65
CA SER A 942 26.14 11.52 -11.37
C SER A 942 27.43 11.00 -12.03
N THR A 943 27.55 9.67 -12.10
CA THR A 943 28.67 8.95 -12.74
C THR A 943 28.29 8.30 -14.06
N TYR A 944 27.02 8.42 -14.46
CA TYR A 944 26.57 8.06 -15.80
C TYR A 944 27.19 8.96 -16.87
N LYS A 945 27.28 8.44 -18.10
CA LYS A 945 27.89 9.11 -19.25
C LYS A 945 27.00 10.23 -19.81
N GLU A 946 25.70 10.00 -19.83
CA GLU A 946 24.69 10.99 -20.22
C GLU A 946 24.66 12.08 -19.13
N HIS A 947 24.67 13.34 -19.55
CA HIS A 947 24.73 14.52 -18.67
C HIS A 947 25.93 14.55 -17.68
N TYR A 948 27.02 13.80 -17.97
CA TYR A 948 28.20 13.73 -17.09
C TYR A 948 28.85 15.10 -16.85
N ARG A 949 28.75 15.61 -15.62
CA ARG A 949 29.24 16.94 -15.20
C ARG A 949 28.65 18.10 -16.02
N GLU A 950 27.40 17.95 -16.47
CA GLU A 950 26.71 18.96 -17.27
C GLU A 950 26.39 20.24 -16.47
N ALA A 951 25.85 20.07 -15.26
CA ALA A 951 25.55 21.17 -14.33
C ALA A 951 26.74 21.62 -13.47
N GLU A 952 27.98 21.39 -13.90
CA GLU A 952 29.19 21.70 -13.12
C GLU A 952 29.34 23.19 -12.79
N CYS A 953 28.88 24.09 -13.67
CA CYS A 953 28.90 25.52 -13.35
C CYS A 953 27.91 25.89 -12.24
N MET A 954 26.75 25.24 -12.15
CA MET A 954 25.81 25.43 -11.05
C MET A 954 26.43 24.94 -9.73
N ARG A 955 27.12 23.79 -9.74
CA ARG A 955 27.88 23.29 -8.58
C ARG A 955 28.93 24.30 -8.12
N VAL A 956 29.78 24.78 -9.03
CA VAL A 956 30.88 25.71 -8.70
C VAL A 956 30.39 27.04 -8.13
N GLU A 957 29.22 27.51 -8.55
CA GLU A 957 28.61 28.72 -7.99
C GLU A 957 27.94 28.44 -6.63
N MET A 958 27.10 27.41 -6.51
CA MET A 958 26.20 27.23 -5.35
C MET A 958 26.68 26.25 -4.26
N GLU A 959 27.55 25.29 -4.55
CA GLU A 959 27.88 24.20 -3.60
C GLU A 959 28.49 24.73 -2.29
N ASP A 960 29.40 25.71 -2.36
CA ASP A 960 30.02 26.35 -1.19
C ASP A 960 28.95 26.90 -0.21
N LEU A 961 27.88 27.51 -0.74
CA LEU A 961 26.81 28.13 0.05
C LEU A 961 25.91 27.07 0.69
N LEU A 962 25.52 26.04 -0.08
CA LEU A 962 24.74 24.92 0.44
C LEU A 962 25.49 24.13 1.52
N TYR A 963 26.81 23.99 1.36
CA TYR A 963 27.68 23.35 2.34
C TYR A 963 27.86 24.22 3.60
N GLU A 964 28.04 25.55 3.47
CA GLU A 964 28.15 26.47 4.61
C GLU A 964 26.91 26.41 5.53
N TYR A 965 25.71 26.33 4.94
CA TYR A 965 24.46 26.19 5.68
C TYR A 965 24.08 24.75 6.05
N GLY A 966 24.92 23.77 5.70
CA GLY A 966 24.77 22.36 6.08
C GLY A 966 23.51 21.70 5.54
N VAL A 967 23.28 21.77 4.23
CA VAL A 967 22.25 20.99 3.53
C VAL A 967 22.47 19.49 3.80
N ASP A 968 21.42 18.77 4.22
CA ASP A 968 21.53 17.38 4.65
C ASP A 968 21.41 16.40 3.47
N LEU A 969 20.48 16.68 2.54
CA LEU A 969 20.16 15.88 1.34
C LEU A 969 19.94 16.77 0.11
N VAL A 970 20.19 16.22 -1.09
CA VAL A 970 19.85 16.80 -2.40
C VAL A 970 19.14 15.76 -3.26
N PHE A 971 18.03 16.13 -3.89
CA PHE A 971 17.31 15.30 -4.86
C PHE A 971 17.42 15.84 -6.29
N ASN A 972 17.68 14.95 -7.26
CA ASN A 972 17.86 15.26 -8.67
C ASN A 972 17.06 14.33 -9.61
N GLY A 973 16.82 14.79 -10.83
CA GLY A 973 16.24 14.04 -11.96
C GLY A 973 17.26 13.87 -13.09
N HIS A 974 16.83 14.11 -14.33
CA HIS A 974 17.60 14.28 -15.58
C HIS A 974 18.26 13.02 -16.15
N VAL A 975 19.09 12.38 -15.32
CA VAL A 975 19.75 11.13 -15.70
C VAL A 975 18.74 10.00 -15.56
N ASN A 976 18.52 9.26 -16.66
CA ASN A 976 17.53 8.18 -16.76
C ASN A 976 17.97 6.90 -16.06
N ALA A 977 18.34 7.02 -14.79
CA ALA A 977 18.76 5.94 -13.88
C ALA A 977 18.53 6.35 -12.42
N TYR A 978 18.91 5.48 -11.48
CA TYR A 978 19.01 5.80 -10.06
C TYR A 978 20.47 5.86 -9.63
N GLU A 979 20.83 6.88 -8.85
CA GLU A 979 22.15 6.97 -8.24
C GLU A 979 22.09 7.67 -6.88
N ARG A 980 22.81 7.13 -5.89
CA ARG A 980 23.01 7.73 -4.57
C ARG A 980 24.48 7.88 -4.27
N SER A 981 24.88 9.09 -3.87
CA SER A 981 26.23 9.38 -3.44
C SER A 981 26.49 8.90 -1.99
N ASN A 982 27.77 8.75 -1.65
CA ASN A 982 28.24 8.95 -0.28
C ASN A 982 28.13 10.45 0.07
N ARG A 983 28.27 10.82 1.34
CA ARG A 983 28.41 12.25 1.70
C ARG A 983 29.63 12.84 0.99
N VAL A 984 29.41 13.89 0.20
CA VAL A 984 30.42 14.46 -0.71
C VAL A 984 30.32 15.97 -0.73
N TYR A 985 31.48 16.63 -0.82
CA TYR A 985 31.61 18.06 -1.02
C TYR A 985 32.81 18.33 -1.94
N ASN A 986 32.62 19.11 -3.00
CA ASN A 986 33.62 19.43 -4.02
C ASN A 986 34.43 18.20 -4.50
N TYR A 987 33.72 17.15 -4.96
CA TYR A 987 34.24 15.83 -5.35
C TYR A 987 35.07 15.07 -4.29
N THR A 988 35.07 15.53 -3.05
CA THR A 988 35.78 14.92 -1.93
C THR A 988 34.79 14.28 -0.97
N LEU A 989 35.06 13.05 -0.54
CA LEU A 989 34.27 12.39 0.51
C LEU A 989 34.40 13.19 1.82
N ASP A 990 33.28 13.74 2.28
CA ASP A 990 33.23 14.63 3.44
C ASP A 990 32.07 14.22 4.35
N PRO A 991 32.28 13.93 5.65
CA PRO A 991 31.21 13.54 6.57
C PRO A 991 30.14 14.62 6.81
N CYS A 992 30.43 15.87 6.46
CA CYS A 992 29.50 17.00 6.53
C CYS A 992 28.89 17.37 5.18
N GLY A 993 29.32 16.74 4.08
CA GLY A 993 28.73 16.95 2.76
C GLY A 993 27.29 16.41 2.66
N PRO A 994 26.43 16.97 1.79
CA PRO A 994 25.11 16.42 1.53
C PRO A 994 25.17 14.98 0.96
N VAL A 995 24.06 14.24 1.11
CA VAL A 995 23.81 13.03 0.30
C VAL A 995 23.05 13.44 -0.95
N TYR A 996 23.62 13.21 -2.13
CA TYR A 996 22.99 13.49 -3.42
C TYR A 996 22.31 12.22 -3.95
N ILE A 997 21.05 12.36 -4.37
CA ILE A 997 20.19 11.26 -4.80
C ILE A 997 19.52 11.63 -6.11
N THR A 998 19.85 10.91 -7.17
CA THR A 998 19.29 11.04 -8.51
C THR A 998 18.21 9.99 -8.71
N VAL A 999 16.98 10.42 -9.02
CA VAL A 999 15.79 9.60 -9.25
C VAL A 999 15.11 9.96 -10.58
N GLY A 1000 15.90 10.33 -11.59
CA GLY A 1000 15.43 10.72 -12.93
C GLY A 1000 14.96 9.55 -13.80
N SER A 1001 14.45 8.48 -13.19
CA SER A 1001 13.99 7.27 -13.85
C SER A 1001 12.50 7.03 -13.58
N GLY A 1002 11.68 8.09 -13.67
CA GLY A 1002 10.24 8.06 -13.40
C GLY A 1002 9.41 7.30 -14.43
N GLY A 1003 9.93 7.05 -15.64
CA GLY A 1003 9.26 6.20 -16.65
C GLY A 1003 8.96 6.85 -17.99
N ASN A 1004 9.64 7.93 -18.37
CA ASN A 1004 9.39 8.66 -19.61
C ASN A 1004 9.74 7.88 -20.90
N GLU A 1005 9.58 8.55 -22.03
CA GLU A 1005 9.79 8.02 -23.38
C GLU A 1005 11.27 7.82 -23.80
N LYS A 1006 12.25 8.44 -23.11
CA LYS A 1006 13.69 8.22 -23.35
C LYS A 1006 14.12 6.84 -22.84
N ASN A 1007 15.24 6.34 -23.38
CA ASN A 1007 15.85 5.11 -22.88
C ASN A 1007 16.53 5.33 -21.52
N LEU A 1008 16.56 4.28 -20.69
CA LEU A 1008 17.37 4.27 -19.47
C LEU A 1008 18.87 4.47 -19.80
N THR A 1009 19.55 5.29 -19.00
CA THR A 1009 20.97 5.61 -19.18
C THR A 1009 21.85 4.42 -18.76
N LEU A 1010 22.41 3.68 -19.72
CA LEU A 1010 23.14 2.43 -19.46
C LEU A 1010 24.66 2.59 -19.24
N ALA A 1011 25.25 3.64 -19.80
CA ALA A 1011 26.70 3.77 -19.92
C ALA A 1011 27.26 4.66 -18.81
N HIS A 1012 28.41 4.27 -18.25
CA HIS A 1012 29.07 5.03 -17.18
C HIS A 1012 30.31 5.77 -17.71
N ALA A 1013 30.62 6.94 -17.16
CA ALA A 1013 31.67 7.82 -17.70
C ALA A 1013 33.09 7.24 -17.54
N GLU A 1014 33.33 6.42 -16.51
CA GLU A 1014 34.62 5.78 -16.28
C GLU A 1014 34.88 4.53 -17.13
N GLU A 1015 33.88 4.02 -17.85
CA GLU A 1015 34.03 2.80 -18.63
C GLU A 1015 35.03 2.99 -19.78
N PRO A 1016 35.80 1.95 -20.18
CA PRO A 1016 36.83 2.08 -21.21
C PRO A 1016 36.31 2.64 -22.55
N GLY A 1017 36.64 3.90 -22.84
CA GLY A 1017 36.22 4.61 -24.04
C GLY A 1017 34.89 5.36 -23.94
N ASN A 1018 34.26 5.42 -22.75
CA ASN A 1018 33.01 6.15 -22.52
C ASN A 1018 33.19 7.56 -21.95
N CYS A 1019 34.35 7.88 -21.36
CA CYS A 1019 34.64 9.24 -20.87
C CYS A 1019 34.46 10.29 -21.99
N PRO A 1020 33.52 11.25 -21.84
CA PRO A 1020 33.23 12.23 -22.89
C PRO A 1020 34.35 13.28 -23.03
N ASP A 1021 34.36 13.97 -24.17
CA ASP A 1021 35.23 15.14 -24.34
C ASP A 1021 34.72 16.28 -23.44
N PRO A 1022 35.55 16.90 -22.58
CA PRO A 1022 35.12 17.97 -21.68
C PRO A 1022 34.41 19.12 -22.42
N SER A 1023 34.80 19.42 -23.65
CA SER A 1023 34.17 20.50 -24.44
C SER A 1023 32.74 20.19 -24.89
N THR A 1024 32.27 18.96 -24.70
CA THR A 1024 30.94 18.49 -25.11
C THR A 1024 29.96 18.29 -23.95
N THR A 1025 30.41 18.38 -22.70
CA THR A 1025 29.56 18.11 -21.53
C THR A 1025 28.74 19.29 -20.97
N PRO A 1026 29.11 20.58 -21.08
CA PRO A 1026 28.31 21.64 -20.48
C PRO A 1026 26.92 21.76 -21.11
N ASP A 1027 25.93 22.11 -20.28
CA ASP A 1027 24.61 22.47 -20.81
C ASP A 1027 24.72 23.62 -21.82
N ARG A 1028 23.99 23.49 -22.93
CA ARG A 1028 23.97 24.45 -24.02
C ARG A 1028 23.05 25.63 -23.77
N PHE A 1029 22.04 25.48 -22.91
CA PHE A 1029 21.07 26.54 -22.62
C PHE A 1029 21.67 27.62 -21.70
N MET A 1030 22.25 27.18 -20.59
CA MET A 1030 22.95 28.03 -19.61
C MET A 1030 24.38 28.38 -20.06
N GLY A 1031 25.06 27.45 -20.73
CA GLY A 1031 26.42 27.64 -21.22
C GLY A 1031 27.48 27.75 -20.11
N GLY A 1032 28.65 28.27 -20.49
CA GLY A 1032 29.84 28.27 -19.63
C GLY A 1032 30.66 26.98 -19.73
N PHE A 1033 31.80 26.94 -19.05
CA PHE A 1033 32.64 25.74 -18.95
C PHE A 1033 33.40 25.77 -17.62
N CYS A 1034 33.00 24.89 -16.70
CA CYS A 1034 33.56 24.79 -15.35
C CYS A 1034 34.19 23.40 -15.07
N ALA A 1035 34.01 22.45 -15.99
CA ALA A 1035 34.39 21.04 -15.83
C ALA A 1035 35.86 20.79 -16.22
N PHE A 1036 36.79 21.24 -15.38
CA PHE A 1036 38.21 20.94 -15.54
C PHE A 1036 38.56 19.51 -15.08
N ASN A 1037 39.70 18.99 -15.55
CA ASN A 1037 40.25 17.71 -15.09
C ASN A 1037 40.54 17.76 -13.58
N PHE A 1038 40.37 16.62 -12.90
CA PHE A 1038 40.63 16.51 -11.46
C PHE A 1038 42.10 16.81 -11.14
N THR A 1039 42.35 17.65 -10.13
CA THR A 1039 43.70 18.05 -9.70
C THR A 1039 44.22 17.23 -8.50
N SER A 1040 43.38 16.39 -7.93
CA SER A 1040 43.66 15.53 -6.77
C SER A 1040 42.78 14.27 -6.79
N GLY A 1041 43.09 13.29 -5.93
CA GLY A 1041 42.36 12.01 -5.86
C GLY A 1041 42.79 11.00 -6.93
N GLN A 1042 42.05 9.89 -7.06
CA GLN A 1042 42.45 8.80 -7.95
C GLN A 1042 42.43 9.18 -9.44
N ALA A 1043 41.56 10.10 -9.83
CA ALA A 1043 41.43 10.60 -11.20
C ALA A 1043 42.39 11.77 -11.55
N THR A 1044 43.39 12.07 -10.72
CA THR A 1044 44.31 13.22 -10.93
C THR A 1044 44.86 13.27 -12.35
N GLY A 1045 44.66 14.41 -13.02
CA GLY A 1045 45.08 14.68 -14.41
C GLY A 1045 44.06 14.28 -15.47
N ASN A 1046 43.01 13.54 -15.13
CA ASN A 1046 41.99 13.04 -16.06
C ASN A 1046 40.63 13.75 -15.86
N PHE A 1047 39.76 13.64 -16.86
CA PHE A 1047 38.40 14.18 -16.79
C PHE A 1047 37.39 13.24 -16.12
N CYS A 1048 37.59 11.93 -16.27
CA CYS A 1048 36.82 10.86 -15.63
C CYS A 1048 37.72 9.97 -14.78
N TRP A 1049 37.11 9.13 -13.96
CA TRP A 1049 37.78 8.05 -13.24
C TRP A 1049 38.00 6.85 -14.17
N ASN A 1050 38.65 5.77 -13.69
CA ASN A 1050 38.81 4.50 -14.43
C ASN A 1050 38.03 3.33 -13.78
N GLU A 1051 37.37 3.59 -12.66
CA GLU A 1051 36.47 2.72 -11.91
C GLU A 1051 35.43 3.60 -11.19
N GLN A 1052 34.32 3.01 -10.72
CA GLN A 1052 33.20 3.76 -10.15
C GLN A 1052 33.74 4.69 -9.03
N PRO A 1053 33.56 6.01 -9.13
CA PRO A 1053 34.15 6.95 -8.17
C PRO A 1053 33.74 6.66 -6.72
N ASP A 1054 34.68 6.84 -5.78
CA ASP A 1054 34.44 6.57 -4.35
C ASP A 1054 33.27 7.39 -3.75
N TYR A 1055 32.88 8.50 -4.40
CA TYR A 1055 31.72 9.31 -4.00
C TYR A 1055 30.37 8.73 -4.45
N SER A 1056 30.31 7.80 -5.41
CA SER A 1056 29.09 7.10 -5.82
C SER A 1056 28.92 5.84 -4.98
N ALA A 1057 27.95 5.83 -4.06
CA ALA A 1057 27.74 4.71 -3.15
C ALA A 1057 26.95 3.59 -3.85
N TYR A 1058 25.95 3.96 -4.63
CA TYR A 1058 25.03 3.02 -5.27
C TYR A 1058 24.51 3.60 -6.59
N ARG A 1059 24.48 2.82 -7.66
CA ARG A 1059 23.79 3.19 -8.90
C ARG A 1059 23.14 1.99 -9.59
N ASP A 1060 22.00 2.23 -10.21
CA ASP A 1060 21.12 1.23 -10.78
C ASP A 1060 20.37 1.76 -12.00
N THR A 1061 20.35 0.96 -13.06
CA THR A 1061 19.71 1.33 -14.32
C THR A 1061 18.33 0.68 -14.42
N SER A 1062 17.40 1.20 -13.62
CA SER A 1062 16.00 0.77 -13.57
C SER A 1062 15.07 1.95 -13.39
N PHE A 1063 13.83 1.84 -13.87
CA PHE A 1063 12.77 2.79 -13.52
C PHE A 1063 12.32 2.61 -12.07
N GLY A 1064 11.93 3.69 -11.41
CA GLY A 1064 11.52 3.66 -10.01
C GLY A 1064 11.15 5.02 -9.43
N TYR A 1065 11.00 5.04 -8.12
CA TYR A 1065 10.74 6.23 -7.29
C TYR A 1065 11.32 5.97 -5.90
N GLY A 1066 11.50 7.01 -5.09
CA GLY A 1066 11.93 6.86 -3.71
C GLY A 1066 10.96 7.44 -2.70
N ILE A 1067 11.10 6.97 -1.46
CA ILE A 1067 10.38 7.45 -0.27
C ILE A 1067 11.42 7.89 0.77
N LEU A 1068 11.25 9.10 1.28
CA LEU A 1068 11.96 9.61 2.46
C LEU A 1068 11.02 9.54 3.68
N GLU A 1069 11.44 8.81 4.72
CA GLU A 1069 10.75 8.68 6.00
C GLU A 1069 11.63 9.24 7.13
N VAL A 1070 11.42 10.50 7.51
CA VAL A 1070 12.14 11.13 8.64
C VAL A 1070 11.71 10.54 9.99
N GLN A 1071 10.62 9.75 10.02
CA GLN A 1071 10.00 9.25 11.26
C GLN A 1071 9.88 7.71 11.33
N HIS A 1072 10.80 6.95 10.71
CA HIS A 1072 10.63 5.50 10.54
C HIS A 1072 10.75 4.64 11.82
N THR A 1073 11.67 4.94 12.77
CA THR A 1073 11.85 4.09 13.98
C THR A 1073 12.26 4.81 15.27
N VAL A 1074 12.99 5.92 15.20
CA VAL A 1074 13.51 6.64 16.37
C VAL A 1074 13.13 8.12 16.27
N LYS A 1075 12.39 8.65 17.25
CA LYS A 1075 12.06 10.09 17.30
C LYS A 1075 13.33 10.91 17.54
N ASN A 1076 13.94 11.48 16.50
CA ASN A 1076 14.95 12.52 16.65
C ASN A 1076 15.05 13.41 15.39
N GLU A 1077 15.69 14.55 15.60
CA GLU A 1077 16.06 15.54 14.59
C GLU A 1077 17.25 15.14 13.69
N THR A 1078 17.68 13.86 13.74
CA THR A 1078 18.96 13.43 13.16
C THR A 1078 18.90 12.24 12.21
N HIS A 1079 17.85 11.43 12.20
CA HIS A 1079 17.75 10.23 11.34
C HIS A 1079 16.61 10.36 10.32
N ALA A 1080 16.87 9.99 9.07
CA ALA A 1080 15.86 9.77 8.05
C ALA A 1080 16.15 8.48 7.30
N LEU A 1081 15.14 7.64 7.07
CA LEU A 1081 15.27 6.49 6.19
C LEU A 1081 15.02 6.95 4.75
N TRP A 1082 15.97 6.68 3.86
CA TRP A 1082 15.74 6.72 2.42
C TRP A 1082 15.55 5.30 1.91
N THR A 1083 14.48 5.08 1.14
CA THR A 1083 14.22 3.83 0.44
C THR A 1083 13.87 4.12 -1.01
N TRP A 1084 14.61 3.53 -1.96
CA TRP A 1084 14.28 3.57 -3.38
C TRP A 1084 13.70 2.23 -3.84
N TYR A 1085 12.66 2.27 -4.67
CA TYR A 1085 11.93 1.12 -5.16
C TYR A 1085 12.00 1.03 -6.69
N ARG A 1086 12.30 -0.16 -7.22
CA ARG A 1086 12.26 -0.41 -8.66
C ARG A 1086 10.85 -0.75 -9.14
N ASN A 1087 10.54 -0.38 -10.37
CA ASN A 1087 9.26 -0.71 -11.00
C ASN A 1087 9.12 -2.19 -11.37
N GLN A 1088 10.22 -2.89 -11.67
CA GLN A 1088 10.19 -4.33 -11.93
C GLN A 1088 10.16 -5.18 -10.66
N ASP A 1089 10.53 -4.59 -9.52
CA ASP A 1089 10.54 -5.27 -8.23
C ASP A 1089 9.13 -5.21 -7.61
N ARG A 1090 8.86 -6.11 -6.68
CA ARG A 1090 7.57 -6.15 -5.98
C ARG A 1090 7.44 -4.95 -5.02
N TYR A 1091 6.21 -4.43 -4.81
CA TYR A 1091 5.87 -3.26 -3.95
C TYR A 1091 6.56 -3.11 -2.56
N TYR A 1092 7.20 -4.14 -2.01
CA TYR A 1092 7.88 -4.12 -0.70
C TYR A 1092 9.38 -4.40 -0.79
N GLU A 1093 9.91 -4.76 -1.96
CA GLU A 1093 11.34 -4.98 -2.18
C GLU A 1093 12.00 -3.62 -2.47
N SER A 1094 12.73 -3.10 -1.49
CA SER A 1094 13.58 -1.91 -1.66
C SER A 1094 14.75 -2.25 -2.58
N GLY A 1095 14.96 -1.45 -3.62
CA GLY A 1095 16.14 -1.58 -4.47
C GLY A 1095 17.41 -1.08 -3.78
N ASP A 1096 17.29 0.01 -3.03
CA ASP A 1096 18.33 0.56 -2.17
C ASP A 1096 17.69 1.15 -0.90
N VAL A 1097 18.38 1.07 0.23
CA VAL A 1097 17.86 1.48 1.54
C VAL A 1097 19.00 1.92 2.47
N ILE A 1098 18.85 3.08 3.11
CA ILE A 1098 19.89 3.65 3.99
C ILE A 1098 19.29 4.61 5.03
N TYR A 1099 19.79 4.55 6.27
CA TYR A 1099 19.59 5.63 7.23
C TYR A 1099 20.58 6.77 6.95
N ILE A 1100 20.06 7.89 6.47
CA ILE A 1100 20.79 9.15 6.40
C ILE A 1100 20.74 9.77 7.79
N VAL A 1101 21.92 9.98 8.36
CA VAL A 1101 22.06 10.58 9.70
C VAL A 1101 22.87 11.86 9.58
N ARG A 1102 22.32 12.94 10.14
CA ARG A 1102 22.97 14.25 10.25
C ARG A 1102 23.59 14.42 11.64
N GLU A 1103 24.78 14.99 11.69
CA GLU A 1103 25.57 15.17 12.91
C GLU A 1103 25.78 16.67 13.21
N PRO A 1104 24.77 17.40 13.73
CA PRO A 1104 24.85 18.86 13.91
C PRO A 1104 26.00 19.32 14.83
N ASP A 1105 26.38 18.52 15.82
CA ASP A 1105 27.53 18.81 16.70
C ASP A 1105 28.89 18.64 16.00
N ARG A 1106 28.95 17.79 14.97
CA ARG A 1106 30.16 17.51 14.17
C ARG A 1106 30.30 18.48 13.00
N CYS A 1107 29.16 18.88 12.44
CA CYS A 1107 29.03 19.75 11.28
C CYS A 1107 28.25 21.04 11.68
N PRO A 1108 28.79 21.86 12.60
CA PRO A 1108 28.10 23.04 13.08
C PRO A 1108 28.01 24.10 11.97
N VAL A 1109 26.80 24.56 11.68
CA VAL A 1109 26.58 25.72 10.81
C VAL A 1109 27.12 26.96 11.53
N GLU A 1110 28.14 27.61 10.96
CA GLU A 1110 28.59 28.91 11.46
C GLU A 1110 27.47 29.93 11.25
N THR A 1111 26.79 30.31 12.33
CA THR A 1111 25.81 31.39 12.26
C THR A 1111 26.57 32.68 11.98
N LYS A 1112 26.59 33.11 10.71
CA LYS A 1112 26.96 34.47 10.30
C LYS A 1112 25.98 35.45 10.95
N VAL A 1113 26.25 35.80 12.22
CA VAL A 1113 25.57 36.88 12.91
C VAL A 1113 25.81 38.14 12.11
N ILE A 1114 24.79 38.57 11.36
CA ILE A 1114 24.81 39.77 10.55
C ILE A 1114 25.07 40.96 11.49
N LYS A 1115 26.33 41.41 11.54
CA LYS A 1115 26.72 42.68 12.15
C LYS A 1115 26.33 43.84 11.25
N LEU A 1116 25.02 44.04 11.07
CA LEU A 1116 24.48 45.29 10.58
C LEU A 1116 23.89 46.10 11.74
N LEU A 1117 24.63 47.16 12.09
CA LEU A 1117 24.16 48.36 12.80
C LEU A 1117 23.82 48.25 14.30
N THR A 1118 24.84 48.03 15.13
CA THR A 1118 24.94 48.75 16.42
C THR A 1118 25.58 50.12 16.21
N ALA A 1119 24.84 51.04 15.59
CA ALA A 1119 25.31 52.40 15.33
C ALA A 1119 24.19 53.46 15.33
N GLU A 1120 23.33 53.46 16.35
CA GLU A 1120 22.49 54.64 16.63
C GLU A 1120 22.34 54.91 18.13
N SER A 1121 23.42 55.44 18.71
CA SER A 1121 23.36 56.23 19.93
C SER A 1121 23.76 57.67 19.60
N LEU A 1122 22.86 58.41 18.95
CA LEU A 1122 22.99 59.87 18.81
C LEU A 1122 21.60 60.52 18.75
N GLU A 1123 21.45 61.52 19.61
CA GLU A 1123 20.24 62.24 19.99
C GLU A 1123 19.41 62.78 18.81
N VAL A 1124 18.11 62.48 18.80
CA VAL A 1124 17.14 63.36 18.16
C VAL A 1124 16.96 64.60 19.04
N SER A 1125 17.54 65.72 18.61
CA SER A 1125 17.19 67.05 19.14
C SER A 1125 16.43 67.85 18.08
N ASP A 1126 15.41 68.58 18.54
CA ASP A 1126 14.55 69.42 17.70
C ASP A 1126 15.33 70.36 16.76
N SER A 1127 14.94 70.47 15.49
CA SER A 1127 14.28 71.72 15.03
C SER A 1127 13.90 71.78 13.53
N PHE A 1128 12.61 72.05 13.30
CA PHE A 1128 12.06 73.03 12.34
C PHE A 1128 12.32 72.91 10.80
N LYS A 1129 11.22 72.55 10.11
CA LYS A 1129 10.46 73.36 9.11
C LYS A 1129 10.58 73.18 7.57
N GLU A 1130 9.39 72.95 7.00
CA GLU A 1130 8.76 73.63 5.84
C GLU A 1130 9.49 73.70 4.47
N LYS A 1131 9.06 72.85 3.52
CA LYS A 1131 8.23 73.17 2.32
C LYS A 1131 8.12 71.92 1.42
N ARG A 1132 6.94 71.44 1.01
CA ARG A 1132 5.92 71.98 0.07
C ARG A 1132 6.33 71.78 -1.41
N THR A 1133 5.56 70.92 -2.11
CA THR A 1133 5.36 70.83 -3.59
C THR A 1133 6.61 70.57 -4.46
N ASP A 1134 6.59 69.69 -5.48
CA ASP A 1134 5.48 68.99 -6.16
C ASP A 1134 5.73 67.47 -6.26
#